data_AF-A0A8X6YMB0-F1
#
_entry.id   AF-A0A8X6YMB0-F1
#
_cell.length_a   1.000
_cell.length_b   1.000
_cell.length_c   1.000
_cell.angle_alpha   90.00
_cell.angle_beta   90.00
_cell.angle_gamma   90.00
#
_symmetry.space_group_name_H-M   'P 1'
#
loop_
_entity.id
_entity.type
_entity.pdbx_description
1 polymer ?
#
loop_
_entity_poly.entity_id
_entity_poly.type
_entity_poly.pdbx_seq_one_letter_code
_entity_poly.pdbx_strand_id
1 'polypeptide(L)'
;MYIFRFPHPVTLCGLLEMASAYLPVNQNWQRYLHEAQSTYDDLQQELKLSLVHLANNACTLLPNNMYKKDPWLWNLDWSVQSIRFRKTVSKPSNAKQKKKLVNKSIELDSKIQTSEERLSESEMEINGCDEIKKSDSIDPFIKQLYEKAALLNKIQPFMPGYPKWYRQLCDKKNPVKLGWGPGPYLISTQMRVVPKLMRMTWDGFPLHHDAKHGWGYLVPNVKKEENLDSRDFPLESFLRFIKYNKVDVSKVDQNVDIFWSVINEPKETGVEISKMWEAILGKRSKQISDSETEVHYGVGPFDVGIKGCQFYRLPHKDGPQKRVGNPLSKDFLSKIEDGTLKTWSKARADRVLILSKMLSYWKNAHQRITKELVGVAMIQAPPGYHFVGADVDSQELWLAAIFGEKIFRHAWLHGKVFIGKVFMPVPTVEYPKTKGPMPICYDASPYHHEITFKCCTAFGWMTLQGKKSAGTDMHSKTAKSVGISRDQAKVLNYARIYGAGKSFAQRLLMQFNHRLTLEEAKQKVKKIYAETKGVQKYVASVDAVDDNGFIFTPGDQRRKWVGGSESYMFNKLEEIALSRKPNTPALGCRISRALEPKAVDSNFMTSRINWVVQSSAVDFLHLMLVCMKWLFKEFNIQGRFSISIHDEVRYLVKSEDRYRAALALQITNLLTRSFFTSKLGMQDLPQSVAFFSSVDVDTVLRKEVHMDSVTPSNPHGLAKGYGIPQGEALDIFQILQKTKGDKIFDKLNNS
;
A
#
# COMPACT_ATOMS: atom_id res chain seq x y z
N MET A 1 -4.54 -2.16 42.27
CA MET A 1 -4.06 -1.18 41.25
C MET A 1 -5.01 -0.99 40.07
N TYR A 2 -5.56 -2.04 39.45
CA TYR A 2 -6.41 -1.95 38.26
C TYR A 2 -7.61 -0.98 38.41
N ILE A 3 -8.44 -1.16 39.44
CA ILE A 3 -9.69 -0.39 39.66
C ILE A 3 -9.45 1.12 39.78
N PHE A 4 -8.35 1.57 40.40
CA PHE A 4 -7.99 2.99 40.51
C PHE A 4 -7.71 3.67 39.15
N ARG A 5 -7.57 2.88 38.09
CA ARG A 5 -7.12 3.29 36.76
C ARG A 5 -8.13 3.01 35.66
N PHE A 6 -8.95 1.98 35.88
CA PHE A 6 -10.11 1.60 35.10
C PHE A 6 -11.28 1.46 36.09
N PRO A 7 -11.93 2.58 36.46
CA PRO A 7 -12.89 2.60 37.56
C PRO A 7 -14.22 1.93 37.20
N HIS A 8 -14.56 1.85 35.91
CA HIS A 8 -15.81 1.27 35.46
C HIS A 8 -15.71 -0.26 35.32
N PRO A 9 -16.64 -1.04 35.89
CA PRO A 9 -16.58 -2.51 35.85
C PRO A 9 -16.70 -3.08 34.42
N VAL A 10 -17.43 -2.38 33.54
CA VAL A 10 -17.57 -2.76 32.11
C VAL A 10 -16.21 -2.92 31.42
N THR A 11 -15.19 -2.11 31.75
CA THR A 11 -13.85 -2.24 31.16
C THR A 11 -13.24 -3.61 31.50
N LEU A 12 -13.41 -4.09 32.74
CA LEU A 12 -12.93 -5.43 33.12
C LEU A 12 -13.75 -6.53 32.46
N CYS A 13 -15.08 -6.44 32.49
CA CYS A 13 -15.96 -7.44 31.89
C CYS A 13 -15.79 -7.55 30.36
N GLY A 14 -15.59 -6.42 29.68
CA GLY A 14 -15.29 -6.35 28.25
C GLY A 14 -13.96 -7.01 27.92
N LEU A 15 -12.89 -6.73 28.68
CA LEU A 15 -11.59 -7.39 28.50
C LEU A 15 -11.66 -8.92 28.74
N LEU A 16 -12.44 -9.37 29.72
CA LEU A 16 -12.67 -10.80 29.97
C LEU A 16 -13.43 -11.47 28.81
N GLU A 17 -14.38 -10.77 28.19
CA GLU A 17 -15.07 -11.28 26.99
C GLU A 17 -14.15 -11.27 25.76
N MET A 18 -13.33 -10.23 25.57
CA MET A 18 -12.33 -10.19 24.49
C MET A 18 -11.32 -11.34 24.61
N ALA A 19 -10.91 -11.69 25.83
CA ALA A 19 -10.01 -12.82 26.09
C ALA A 19 -10.66 -14.18 25.80
N SER A 20 -11.99 -14.26 25.66
CA SER A 20 -12.72 -15.50 25.32
C SER A 20 -13.00 -15.65 23.82
N ALA A 21 -12.43 -14.78 22.98
CA ALA A 21 -12.52 -14.82 21.51
C ALA A 21 -12.22 -16.22 20.95
N TYR A 22 -12.96 -16.60 19.91
CA TYR A 22 -12.89 -17.93 19.31
C TYR A 22 -13.19 -17.89 17.82
N LEU A 23 -12.27 -18.46 17.03
CA LEU A 23 -12.38 -18.58 15.59
C LEU A 23 -12.43 -20.08 15.21
N PRO A 24 -13.57 -20.58 14.71
CA PRO A 24 -13.66 -21.95 14.23
C PRO A 24 -12.92 -22.13 12.90
N VAL A 25 -12.16 -23.22 12.78
CA VAL A 25 -11.52 -23.67 11.55
C VAL A 25 -11.89 -25.12 11.27
N ASN A 26 -11.91 -25.53 10.01
CA ASN A 26 -12.23 -26.88 9.57
C ASN A 26 -11.20 -27.37 8.52
N GLN A 27 -11.44 -28.54 7.92
CA GLN A 27 -10.54 -29.13 6.92
C GLN A 27 -10.32 -28.24 5.68
N ASN A 28 -11.28 -27.37 5.33
CA ASN A 28 -11.13 -26.41 4.24
C ASN A 28 -10.01 -25.40 4.49
N TRP A 29 -9.63 -25.15 5.75
CA TRP A 29 -8.50 -24.27 6.09
C TRP A 29 -7.17 -24.81 5.53
N GLN A 30 -6.88 -26.09 5.72
CA GLN A 30 -5.66 -26.73 5.21
C GLN A 30 -5.65 -26.77 3.68
N ARG A 31 -6.78 -27.11 3.07
CA ARG A 31 -6.97 -27.08 1.62
C ARG A 31 -6.72 -25.68 1.04
N TYR A 32 -7.35 -24.65 1.62
CA TYR A 32 -7.17 -23.26 1.22
C TYR A 32 -5.71 -22.81 1.30
N LEU A 33 -5.00 -23.18 2.38
CA LEU A 33 -3.57 -22.85 2.52
C LEU A 33 -2.71 -23.52 1.44
N HIS A 34 -2.99 -24.78 1.11
CA HIS A 34 -2.28 -25.52 0.05
C HIS A 34 -2.57 -24.91 -1.33
N GLU A 35 -3.83 -24.66 -1.66
CA GLU A 35 -4.25 -24.01 -2.92
C GLU A 35 -3.62 -22.61 -3.05
N ALA A 36 -3.61 -21.80 -1.99
CA ALA A 36 -3.00 -20.48 -1.98
C ALA A 36 -1.47 -20.51 -2.13
N GLN A 37 -0.79 -21.48 -1.50
CA GLN A 37 0.66 -21.63 -1.63
C GLN A 37 1.06 -22.16 -3.01
N SER A 38 0.37 -23.19 -3.55
CA SER A 38 0.59 -23.68 -4.91
C SER A 38 0.40 -22.57 -5.95
N THR A 39 -0.72 -21.84 -5.87
CA THR A 39 -0.99 -20.69 -6.75
C THR A 39 0.11 -19.63 -6.66
N TYR A 40 0.63 -19.38 -5.47
CA TYR A 40 1.74 -18.44 -5.28
C TYR A 40 3.01 -18.92 -5.97
N ASP A 41 3.38 -20.19 -5.81
CA ASP A 41 4.58 -20.78 -6.40
C ASP A 41 4.48 -20.82 -7.95
N ASP A 42 3.32 -21.19 -8.50
CA ASP A 42 3.02 -21.16 -9.94
C ASP A 42 3.15 -19.74 -10.53
N LEU A 43 2.50 -18.75 -9.92
CA LEU A 43 2.57 -17.35 -10.35
C LEU A 43 3.96 -16.74 -10.15
N GLN A 44 4.71 -17.18 -9.13
CA GLN A 44 6.11 -16.79 -8.93
C GLN A 44 7.02 -17.40 -10.01
N GLN A 45 6.77 -18.64 -10.42
CA GLN A 45 7.47 -19.30 -11.52
C GLN A 45 7.15 -18.62 -12.86
N GLU A 46 5.88 -18.28 -13.14
CA GLU A 46 5.47 -17.53 -14.33
C GLU A 46 6.19 -16.16 -14.41
N LEU A 47 6.22 -15.44 -13.28
CA LEU A 47 6.94 -14.17 -13.16
C LEU A 47 8.44 -14.35 -13.45
N LYS A 48 9.05 -15.39 -12.87
CA LYS A 48 10.48 -15.68 -13.01
C LYS A 48 10.84 -16.04 -14.46
N LEU A 49 10.06 -16.90 -15.11
CA LEU A 49 10.24 -17.28 -16.51
C LEU A 49 10.05 -16.07 -17.45
N SER A 50 9.07 -15.22 -17.16
CA SER A 50 8.85 -13.97 -17.91
C SER A 50 10.04 -13.01 -17.79
N LEU A 51 10.62 -12.87 -16.58
CA LEU A 51 11.85 -12.10 -16.37
C LEU A 51 13.07 -12.70 -17.09
N VAL A 52 13.25 -14.02 -17.03
CA VAL A 52 14.29 -14.74 -17.79
C VAL A 52 14.15 -14.47 -19.28
N HIS A 53 12.94 -14.53 -19.83
CA HIS A 53 12.68 -14.28 -21.24
C HIS A 53 12.94 -12.80 -21.62
N LEU A 54 12.64 -11.83 -20.74
CA LEU A 54 13.03 -10.43 -20.95
C LEU A 54 14.56 -10.23 -20.96
N ALA A 55 15.29 -10.93 -20.08
CA ALA A 55 16.76 -10.90 -20.05
C ALA A 55 17.37 -11.53 -21.33
N ASN A 56 16.85 -12.68 -21.79
CA ASN A 56 17.29 -13.33 -23.01
C ASN A 56 17.05 -12.44 -24.24
N ASN A 57 15.86 -11.83 -24.35
CA ASN A 57 15.55 -10.86 -25.41
C ASN A 57 16.43 -9.61 -25.37
N ALA A 58 16.90 -9.17 -24.19
CA ALA A 58 17.84 -8.07 -24.14
C ALA A 58 19.20 -8.45 -24.74
N CYS A 59 19.67 -9.69 -24.54
CA CYS A 59 20.93 -10.16 -25.11
C CYS A 59 20.95 -10.19 -26.65
N THR A 60 19.81 -10.25 -27.33
CA THR A 60 19.75 -10.15 -28.80
C THR A 60 20.13 -8.76 -29.33
N LEU A 61 20.29 -7.76 -28.45
CA LEU A 61 20.78 -6.41 -28.78
C LEU A 61 22.30 -6.26 -28.72
N LEU A 62 23.03 -7.32 -28.33
CA LEU A 62 24.49 -7.35 -28.31
C LEU A 62 25.10 -7.34 -29.73
N PRO A 63 24.63 -8.15 -30.69
CA PRO A 63 24.99 -7.99 -32.10
C PRO A 63 24.72 -6.55 -32.58
N ASN A 64 25.64 -6.01 -33.37
CA ASN A 64 25.59 -4.64 -33.91
C ASN A 64 25.52 -3.50 -32.87
N ASN A 65 25.77 -3.77 -31.58
CA ASN A 65 25.72 -2.79 -30.48
C ASN A 65 24.36 -2.04 -30.37
N MET A 66 23.25 -2.66 -30.78
CA MET A 66 21.93 -2.03 -30.80
C MET A 66 21.47 -1.55 -29.42
N TYR A 67 21.97 -2.16 -28.35
CA TYR A 67 21.73 -1.72 -26.96
C TYR A 67 22.13 -0.26 -26.71
N LYS A 68 23.08 0.32 -27.48
CA LYS A 68 23.48 1.73 -27.35
C LYS A 68 22.37 2.70 -27.75
N LYS A 69 21.41 2.26 -28.58
CA LYS A 69 20.24 3.04 -29.00
C LYS A 69 19.05 2.93 -28.04
N ASP A 70 19.12 2.04 -27.03
CA ASP A 70 18.03 1.80 -26.07
C ASP A 70 18.18 2.68 -24.81
N PRO A 71 17.24 3.62 -24.51
CA PRO A 71 17.34 4.55 -23.38
C PRO A 71 17.40 3.93 -21.98
N TRP A 72 17.05 2.64 -21.81
CA TRP A 72 17.13 1.93 -20.53
C TRP A 72 18.37 1.04 -20.41
N LEU A 73 18.83 0.46 -21.53
CA LEU A 73 19.84 -0.60 -21.53
C LEU A 73 21.27 -0.13 -21.87
N TRP A 74 21.43 1.09 -22.41
CA TRP A 74 22.73 1.65 -22.80
C TRP A 74 23.81 1.60 -21.70
N ASN A 75 23.45 1.88 -20.44
CA ASN A 75 24.40 1.94 -19.31
C ASN A 75 24.55 0.63 -18.51
N LEU A 76 24.16 -0.51 -19.06
CA LEU A 76 24.48 -1.81 -18.47
C LEU A 76 25.91 -2.24 -18.83
N ASP A 77 26.52 -3.10 -18.01
CA ASP A 77 27.86 -3.61 -18.28
C ASP A 77 27.81 -4.74 -19.33
N TRP A 78 27.89 -4.34 -20.60
CA TRP A 78 27.88 -5.23 -21.77
C TRP A 78 29.21 -5.94 -22.03
N SER A 79 30.18 -5.88 -21.11
CA SER A 79 31.50 -6.51 -21.32
C SER A 79 31.42 -8.04 -21.43
N VAL A 80 32.00 -8.56 -22.52
CA VAL A 80 32.01 -9.98 -22.88
C VAL A 80 33.35 -10.61 -22.49
N GLN A 81 33.33 -11.87 -22.04
CA GLN A 81 34.55 -12.67 -21.90
C GLN A 81 34.80 -13.45 -23.20
N SER A 82 35.99 -13.28 -23.77
CA SER A 82 36.48 -14.10 -24.87
C SER A 82 36.94 -15.47 -24.38
N ILE A 83 36.83 -16.47 -25.26
CA ILE A 83 37.42 -17.79 -25.05
C ILE A 83 38.94 -17.64 -25.14
N ARG A 84 39.67 -18.10 -24.10
CA ARG A 84 41.13 -18.08 -24.06
C ARG A 84 41.65 -19.49 -24.31
N PHE A 85 42.22 -19.72 -25.48
CA PHE A 85 42.90 -20.97 -25.81
C PHE A 85 44.24 -21.07 -25.06
N ARG A 86 44.70 -22.30 -24.76
CA ARG A 86 46.09 -22.53 -24.37
C ARG A 86 46.99 -22.07 -25.53
N LYS A 87 48.02 -21.26 -25.25
CA LYS A 87 49.07 -21.02 -26.25
C LYS A 87 49.70 -22.38 -26.60
N THR A 88 49.85 -22.67 -27.88
CA THR A 88 50.76 -23.72 -28.32
C THR A 88 52.14 -23.41 -27.75
N VAL A 89 52.81 -24.41 -27.18
CA VAL A 89 54.18 -24.24 -26.70
C VAL A 89 55.07 -24.11 -27.93
N SER A 90 55.36 -22.88 -28.33
CA SER A 90 56.44 -22.58 -29.26
C SER A 90 57.73 -23.13 -28.64
N LYS A 91 58.28 -24.20 -29.23
CA LYS A 91 59.54 -24.80 -28.77
C LYS A 91 60.61 -23.70 -28.66
N PRO A 92 61.27 -23.52 -27.51
CA PRO A 92 62.42 -22.65 -27.43
C PRO A 92 63.51 -23.14 -28.39
N SER A 93 64.18 -22.22 -29.07
CA SER A 93 65.37 -22.53 -29.86
C SER A 93 66.52 -22.95 -28.93
N ASN A 94 66.74 -24.26 -28.81
CA ASN A 94 67.82 -24.83 -28.01
C ASN A 94 69.19 -24.51 -28.63
N ALA A 95 69.81 -23.42 -28.21
CA ALA A 95 71.26 -23.26 -28.28
C ALA A 95 71.89 -23.82 -26.98
N LYS A 96 72.86 -24.74 -27.13
CA LYS A 96 73.70 -25.34 -26.07
C LYS A 96 73.11 -26.50 -25.24
N GLN A 97 72.66 -27.57 -25.91
CA GLN A 97 72.88 -28.94 -25.38
C GLN A 97 74.18 -29.52 -25.97
N LYS A 98 75.31 -29.27 -25.30
CA LYS A 98 76.60 -29.92 -25.60
C LYS A 98 77.45 -30.04 -24.32
N LYS A 99 77.00 -30.88 -23.37
CA LYS A 99 77.82 -31.55 -22.33
C LYS A 99 76.94 -32.50 -21.51
N LYS A 100 77.43 -33.74 -21.31
CA LYS A 100 76.78 -34.94 -20.69
C LYS A 100 75.90 -35.78 -21.63
N LEU A 101 76.55 -36.41 -22.60
CA LEU A 101 76.06 -37.62 -23.27
C LEU A 101 77.25 -38.57 -23.52
N VAL A 102 77.98 -38.88 -22.44
CA VAL A 102 78.97 -39.97 -22.35
C VAL A 102 78.90 -40.52 -20.92
N ASN A 103 77.96 -41.43 -20.68
CA ASN A 103 78.17 -42.69 -19.95
C ASN A 103 76.84 -43.38 -19.58
N LYS A 104 76.87 -44.72 -19.70
CA LYS A 104 75.90 -45.72 -19.21
C LYS A 104 74.47 -45.68 -19.75
N SER A 105 74.30 -46.36 -20.87
CA SER A 105 73.27 -47.41 -21.01
C SER A 105 73.66 -48.68 -20.22
N ILE A 106 72.70 -49.62 -20.07
CA ILE A 106 72.80 -50.93 -19.37
C ILE A 106 72.75 -50.77 -17.83
N GLU A 107 71.68 -51.18 -17.13
CA GLU A 107 71.34 -52.61 -16.86
C GLU A 107 69.84 -52.82 -16.47
N LEU A 108 69.45 -54.07 -16.20
CA LEU A 108 68.06 -54.58 -16.07
C LEU A 108 67.49 -54.60 -14.64
N ASP A 109 66.17 -54.88 -14.58
CA ASP A 109 65.45 -55.73 -13.59
C ASP A 109 64.93 -55.25 -12.20
N SER A 110 63.59 -55.35 -12.12
CA SER A 110 62.80 -56.13 -11.11
C SER A 110 62.14 -55.46 -9.88
N LYS A 111 60.99 -56.08 -9.51
CA LYS A 111 60.18 -56.03 -8.27
C LYS A 111 59.35 -54.74 -8.02
N ILE A 112 58.02 -54.74 -7.84
CA ILE A 112 56.96 -55.63 -7.27
C ILE A 112 56.65 -55.35 -5.76
N GLN A 113 55.34 -55.21 -5.48
CA GLN A 113 54.61 -55.32 -4.17
C GLN A 113 54.72 -54.14 -3.16
N THR A 114 53.58 -53.46 -2.87
CA THR A 114 52.70 -53.54 -1.64
C THR A 114 53.13 -52.50 -0.58
N SER A 115 52.33 -51.95 0.36
CA SER A 115 50.90 -51.99 0.73
C SER A 115 50.66 -50.84 1.78
N GLU A 116 49.46 -50.45 2.27
CA GLU A 116 48.04 -50.77 2.02
C GLU A 116 47.11 -49.60 2.49
N GLU A 117 45.79 -49.83 2.39
CA GLU A 117 44.62 -49.37 3.18
C GLU A 117 44.81 -48.54 4.49
N ARG A 118 43.83 -47.81 5.06
CA ARG A 118 42.35 -47.70 4.92
C ARG A 118 41.95 -46.33 5.56
N LEU A 119 40.94 -45.55 5.13
CA LEU A 119 39.50 -45.76 5.28
C LEU A 119 38.71 -44.65 4.54
N SER A 120 37.47 -44.97 4.17
CA SER A 120 36.65 -44.26 3.17
C SER A 120 35.35 -43.71 3.74
N GLU A 121 34.88 -42.57 3.21
CA GLU A 121 33.43 -42.31 3.01
C GLU A 121 33.23 -41.12 2.04
N SER A 122 32.90 -41.39 0.77
CA SER A 122 32.45 -40.36 -0.17
C SER A 122 31.65 -40.96 -1.33
N GLU A 123 30.35 -40.66 -1.33
CA GLU A 123 29.43 -40.46 -2.46
C GLU A 123 29.51 -41.40 -3.70
N MET A 124 28.42 -42.13 -3.93
CA MET A 124 28.20 -43.00 -5.09
C MET A 124 28.26 -42.23 -6.43
N GLU A 125 29.24 -42.55 -7.26
CA GLU A 125 29.19 -42.25 -8.69
C GLU A 125 28.15 -43.16 -9.38
N ILE A 126 27.37 -42.58 -10.30
CA ILE A 126 26.46 -43.36 -11.16
C ILE A 126 27.28 -43.96 -12.30
N ASN A 127 27.84 -45.16 -12.06
CA ASN A 127 28.38 -46.00 -13.12
C ASN A 127 27.23 -46.58 -13.95
N GLY A 128 27.22 -46.23 -15.24
CA GLY A 128 26.15 -46.57 -16.16
C GLY A 128 26.60 -46.73 -17.61
N CYS A 129 27.87 -47.12 -17.84
CA CYS A 129 28.39 -47.69 -19.10
C CYS A 129 29.86 -48.11 -18.88
N ASP A 130 30.10 -49.36 -18.49
CA ASP A 130 31.45 -49.94 -18.53
C ASP A 130 31.41 -51.45 -18.80
N GLU A 131 30.95 -51.82 -20.00
CA GLU A 131 31.28 -53.11 -20.64
C GLU A 131 31.47 -52.91 -22.15
N ILE A 132 32.58 -52.27 -22.55
CA ILE A 132 33.19 -52.57 -23.85
C ILE A 132 34.61 -53.05 -23.59
N LYS A 133 34.76 -54.38 -23.65
CA LYS A 133 36.03 -55.09 -23.63
C LYS A 133 36.96 -54.51 -24.69
N LYS A 134 38.27 -54.52 -24.41
CA LYS A 134 39.32 -54.24 -25.40
C LYS A 134 39.03 -55.03 -26.69
N SER A 135 38.64 -54.31 -27.73
CA SER A 135 38.58 -54.79 -29.11
C SER A 135 39.44 -53.85 -29.94
N ASP A 136 40.35 -54.43 -30.72
CA ASP A 136 41.39 -53.70 -31.43
C ASP A 136 40.86 -52.98 -32.68
N SER A 137 40.07 -51.92 -32.48
CA SER A 137 39.92 -50.81 -33.44
C SER A 137 39.16 -49.63 -32.80
N ILE A 138 39.82 -48.86 -31.92
CA ILE A 138 39.31 -47.51 -31.60
C ILE A 138 39.40 -46.69 -32.90
N ASP A 139 38.25 -46.22 -33.38
CA ASP A 139 38.13 -45.41 -34.60
C ASP A 139 39.20 -44.28 -34.60
N PRO A 140 39.99 -44.12 -35.67
CA PRO A 140 40.95 -43.03 -35.80
C PRO A 140 40.37 -41.64 -35.47
N PHE A 141 39.08 -41.43 -35.73
CA PHE A 141 38.35 -40.22 -35.37
C PHE A 141 38.21 -40.05 -33.85
N ILE A 142 37.84 -41.11 -33.11
CA ILE A 142 37.72 -41.08 -31.64
C ILE A 142 39.10 -40.89 -31.01
N LYS A 143 40.13 -41.55 -31.54
CA LYS A 143 41.52 -41.36 -31.08
C LYS A 143 42.00 -39.91 -31.30
N GLN A 144 41.74 -39.34 -32.47
CA GLN A 144 41.95 -37.90 -32.72
C GLN A 144 41.13 -37.00 -31.77
N LEU A 145 39.93 -37.42 -31.37
CA LEU A 145 39.08 -36.65 -30.45
C LEU A 145 39.69 -36.57 -29.05
N TYR A 146 40.22 -37.69 -28.53
CA TYR A 146 40.95 -37.73 -27.27
C TYR A 146 42.28 -36.97 -27.34
N GLU A 147 43.01 -37.04 -28.45
CA GLU A 147 44.22 -36.23 -28.66
C GLU A 147 43.90 -34.72 -28.71
N LYS A 148 42.78 -34.34 -29.35
CA LYS A 148 42.24 -32.96 -29.33
C LYS A 148 41.73 -32.54 -27.95
N ALA A 149 41.42 -33.46 -27.03
CA ALA A 149 41.04 -33.10 -25.66
C ALA A 149 42.19 -32.42 -24.89
N ALA A 150 43.46 -32.68 -25.25
CA ALA A 150 44.62 -31.97 -24.68
C ALA A 150 44.67 -30.47 -25.07
N LEU A 151 43.97 -30.08 -26.14
CA LEU A 151 43.80 -28.68 -26.56
C LEU A 151 42.67 -27.96 -25.79
N LEU A 152 41.84 -28.68 -25.02
CA LEU A 152 40.78 -28.07 -24.22
C LEU A 152 41.33 -27.23 -23.05
N ASN A 153 40.57 -26.20 -22.70
CA ASN A 153 40.99 -25.17 -21.75
C ASN A 153 41.20 -25.75 -20.34
N LYS A 154 42.23 -25.29 -19.61
CA LYS A 154 42.44 -25.69 -18.20
C LYS A 154 41.35 -25.15 -17.26
N ILE A 155 40.73 -24.01 -17.62
CA ILE A 155 39.54 -23.42 -16.99
C ILE A 155 38.72 -22.76 -18.10
N GLN A 156 37.45 -23.15 -18.25
CA GLN A 156 36.52 -22.45 -19.16
C GLN A 156 35.98 -21.17 -18.50
N PRO A 157 35.98 -20.00 -19.17
CA PRO A 157 35.27 -18.83 -18.67
C PRO A 157 33.76 -19.10 -18.62
N PHE A 158 33.08 -18.67 -17.56
CA PHE A 158 31.65 -18.91 -17.40
C PHE A 158 30.83 -18.04 -18.36
N MET A 159 30.04 -18.69 -19.23
CA MET A 159 29.17 -18.08 -20.25
C MET A 159 29.94 -17.13 -21.21
N PRO A 160 30.93 -17.61 -21.97
CA PRO A 160 31.64 -16.77 -22.94
C PRO A 160 30.66 -16.25 -24.00
N GLY A 161 30.94 -15.07 -24.56
CA GLY A 161 30.00 -14.40 -25.48
C GLY A 161 28.90 -13.57 -24.80
N TYR A 162 28.54 -13.84 -23.53
CA TYR A 162 27.46 -13.12 -22.84
C TYR A 162 27.94 -11.88 -22.08
N PRO A 163 27.11 -10.82 -21.97
CA PRO A 163 27.46 -9.60 -21.24
C PRO A 163 27.52 -9.84 -19.73
N LYS A 164 28.41 -9.13 -19.03
CA LYS A 164 28.67 -9.31 -17.60
C LYS A 164 27.42 -9.19 -16.73
N TRP A 165 26.52 -8.24 -17.04
CA TRP A 165 25.26 -8.08 -16.30
C TRP A 165 24.39 -9.34 -16.36
N TYR A 166 24.37 -10.05 -17.49
CA TYR A 166 23.60 -11.28 -17.68
C TYR A 166 24.28 -12.48 -17.00
N ARG A 167 25.60 -12.56 -17.11
CA ARG A 167 26.41 -13.60 -16.44
C ARG A 167 26.30 -13.55 -14.91
N GLN A 168 25.99 -12.39 -14.32
CA GLN A 168 25.69 -12.24 -12.90
C GLN A 168 24.31 -12.80 -12.49
N LEU A 169 23.40 -12.99 -13.44
CA LEU A 169 22.07 -13.56 -13.20
C LEU A 169 22.03 -15.09 -13.35
N CYS A 170 23.09 -15.70 -13.89
CA CYS A 170 23.14 -17.14 -14.12
C CYS A 170 23.76 -17.87 -12.91
N ASP A 171 23.25 -19.06 -12.58
CA ASP A 171 23.84 -19.86 -11.50
C ASP A 171 25.19 -20.45 -11.93
N LYS A 172 26.20 -20.30 -11.06
CA LYS A 172 27.56 -20.81 -11.25
C LYS A 172 27.77 -22.18 -10.60
N LYS A 173 26.89 -22.61 -9.70
CA LYS A 173 27.11 -23.78 -8.84
C LYS A 173 26.38 -25.05 -9.29
N ASN A 174 25.23 -24.95 -9.96
CA ASN A 174 24.43 -26.11 -10.37
C ASN A 174 23.96 -26.02 -11.84
N PRO A 175 24.79 -26.36 -12.83
CA PRO A 175 24.38 -26.36 -14.24
C PRO A 175 23.38 -27.47 -14.62
N VAL A 176 23.10 -28.43 -13.72
CA VAL A 176 22.32 -29.66 -14.00
C VAL A 176 20.88 -29.61 -13.44
N LYS A 177 20.56 -28.71 -12.48
CA LYS A 177 19.34 -28.84 -11.66
C LYS A 177 18.01 -28.41 -12.31
N LEU A 178 18.04 -27.89 -13.53
CA LEU A 178 16.87 -27.74 -14.40
C LEU A 178 17.26 -28.17 -15.81
N GLY A 179 16.38 -28.91 -16.49
CA GLY A 179 16.63 -29.44 -17.82
C GLY A 179 17.02 -28.34 -18.81
N TRP A 180 18.21 -28.51 -19.41
CA TRP A 180 18.80 -27.66 -20.47
C TRP A 180 19.19 -26.21 -20.10
N GLY A 181 20.29 -26.11 -19.35
CA GLY A 181 21.34 -25.11 -19.61
C GLY A 181 21.48 -23.95 -18.61
N PRO A 182 22.67 -23.30 -18.56
CA PRO A 182 22.90 -22.13 -17.73
C PRO A 182 22.13 -20.89 -18.23
N GLY A 183 21.02 -20.58 -17.58
CA GLY A 183 20.19 -19.39 -17.83
C GLY A 183 20.14 -18.41 -16.65
N PRO A 184 19.53 -17.22 -16.81
CA PRO A 184 19.55 -16.12 -15.83
C PRO A 184 18.57 -16.34 -14.65
N TYR A 185 18.56 -17.55 -14.07
CA TYR A 185 17.61 -17.99 -13.05
C TYR A 185 17.78 -17.36 -11.66
N LEU A 186 18.79 -16.52 -11.43
CA LEU A 186 18.93 -15.71 -10.21
C LEU A 186 18.16 -14.38 -10.30
N ILE A 187 17.56 -14.07 -11.45
CA ILE A 187 16.79 -12.84 -11.65
C ILE A 187 15.60 -12.72 -10.67
N SER A 188 15.42 -11.54 -10.07
CA SER A 188 14.31 -11.25 -9.17
C SER A 188 13.92 -9.77 -9.21
N THR A 189 12.68 -9.45 -8.84
CA THR A 189 12.13 -8.07 -8.83
C THR A 189 12.85 -7.09 -7.89
N GLN A 190 13.79 -7.55 -7.08
CA GLN A 190 14.64 -6.71 -6.23
C GLN A 190 15.94 -6.25 -6.93
N MET A 191 16.31 -6.87 -8.06
CA MET A 191 17.55 -6.56 -8.76
C MET A 191 17.42 -5.27 -9.59
N ARG A 192 18.44 -4.40 -9.51
CA ARG A 192 18.45 -3.09 -10.20
C ARG A 192 18.35 -3.17 -11.73
N VAL A 193 18.65 -4.32 -12.32
CA VAL A 193 18.55 -4.56 -13.77
C VAL A 193 17.09 -4.76 -14.23
N VAL A 194 16.20 -5.26 -13.36
CA VAL A 194 14.83 -5.65 -13.74
C VAL A 194 13.97 -4.47 -14.21
N PRO A 195 13.91 -3.31 -13.51
CA PRO A 195 13.13 -2.16 -14.01
C PRO A 195 13.60 -1.64 -15.38
N LYS A 196 14.88 -1.84 -15.73
CA LYS A 196 15.44 -1.51 -17.05
C LYS A 196 15.08 -2.55 -18.11
N LEU A 197 15.16 -3.84 -17.80
CA LEU A 197 14.72 -4.93 -18.70
C LEU A 197 13.23 -4.84 -19.03
N MET A 198 12.42 -4.44 -18.04
CA MET A 198 10.99 -4.16 -18.19
C MET A 198 10.70 -2.81 -18.89
N ARG A 199 11.70 -1.98 -19.18
CA ARG A 199 11.55 -0.62 -19.76
C ARG A 199 10.49 0.20 -19.04
N MET A 200 10.60 0.27 -17.71
CA MET A 200 9.64 0.99 -16.88
C MET A 200 9.71 2.51 -17.11
N THR A 201 8.55 3.16 -17.01
CA THR A 201 8.38 4.60 -17.19
C THR A 201 7.64 5.23 -16.00
N TRP A 202 7.95 6.48 -15.71
CA TRP A 202 7.22 7.36 -14.79
C TRP A 202 6.64 8.54 -15.56
N ASP A 203 5.32 8.73 -15.56
CA ASP A 203 4.62 9.72 -16.41
C ASP A 203 5.01 9.65 -17.91
N GLY A 204 5.43 8.46 -18.39
CA GLY A 204 5.91 8.27 -19.76
C GLY A 204 7.40 8.61 -19.99
N PHE A 205 8.15 8.98 -18.95
CA PHE A 205 9.61 9.17 -19.00
C PHE A 205 10.36 7.92 -18.50
N PRO A 206 11.51 7.53 -19.08
CA PRO A 206 12.20 6.29 -18.76
C PRO A 206 12.82 6.34 -17.36
N LEU A 207 12.66 5.26 -16.60
CA LEU A 207 13.33 5.13 -15.30
C LEU A 207 14.85 4.96 -15.44
N HIS A 208 15.58 5.68 -14.60
CA HIS A 208 17.03 5.60 -14.47
C HIS A 208 17.42 5.44 -12.99
N HIS A 209 18.55 4.76 -12.74
CA HIS A 209 19.12 4.62 -11.39
C HIS A 209 20.49 5.29 -11.36
N ASP A 210 20.60 6.39 -10.61
CA ASP A 210 21.87 7.03 -10.28
C ASP A 210 22.42 6.52 -8.93
N ALA A 211 23.75 6.46 -8.79
CA ALA A 211 24.43 5.99 -7.59
C ALA A 211 24.27 6.95 -6.40
N LYS A 212 24.21 8.26 -6.64
CA LYS A 212 24.05 9.29 -5.61
C LYS A 212 22.57 9.43 -5.22
N HIS A 213 21.72 9.68 -6.21
CA HIS A 213 20.32 10.07 -6.03
C HIS A 213 19.33 8.90 -5.97
N GLY A 214 19.71 7.68 -6.38
CA GLY A 214 18.85 6.49 -6.39
C GLY A 214 17.98 6.38 -7.65
N TRP A 215 16.79 5.79 -7.54
CA TRP A 215 15.84 5.72 -8.67
C TRP A 215 15.14 7.06 -8.95
N GLY A 216 15.02 7.36 -10.23
CA GLY A 216 14.37 8.54 -10.80
C GLY A 216 13.99 8.31 -12.26
N TYR A 217 13.67 9.38 -12.97
CA TYR A 217 13.36 9.38 -14.40
C TYR A 217 14.09 10.50 -15.14
N LEU A 218 14.30 10.31 -16.45
CA LEU A 218 14.99 11.26 -17.31
C LEU A 218 14.00 12.10 -18.12
N VAL A 219 14.16 13.42 -18.05
CA VAL A 219 13.35 14.42 -18.77
C VAL A 219 14.27 15.13 -19.77
N PRO A 220 13.86 15.38 -21.03
CA PRO A 220 14.70 16.07 -22.00
C PRO A 220 14.86 17.54 -21.63
N ASN A 221 16.05 18.09 -21.82
CA ASN A 221 16.36 19.49 -21.59
C ASN A 221 16.66 20.20 -22.91
N VAL A 222 15.61 20.64 -23.59
CA VAL A 222 15.64 21.24 -24.94
C VAL A 222 16.36 22.60 -24.96
N LYS A 223 16.61 23.24 -23.80
CA LYS A 223 17.24 24.57 -23.72
C LYS A 223 18.79 24.56 -23.79
N LYS A 224 19.42 23.41 -24.01
CA LYS A 224 20.89 23.27 -24.17
C LYS A 224 21.25 22.47 -25.43
N GLU A 225 20.76 22.91 -26.58
CA GLU A 225 21.09 22.34 -27.90
C GLU A 225 22.41 22.90 -28.46
N GLU A 226 23.49 22.82 -27.68
CA GLU A 226 24.85 23.10 -28.15
C GLU A 226 25.69 21.82 -28.09
N ASN A 227 26.04 21.30 -29.27
CA ASN A 227 26.81 20.06 -29.50
C ASN A 227 26.14 18.75 -29.03
N LEU A 228 25.23 18.25 -29.87
CA LEU A 228 24.50 16.98 -29.75
C LEU A 228 25.35 15.70 -29.92
N ASP A 229 26.65 15.82 -30.21
CA ASP A 229 27.49 14.70 -30.67
C ASP A 229 28.18 13.91 -29.53
N SER A 230 27.51 13.75 -28.39
CA SER A 230 28.02 12.95 -27.26
C SER A 230 27.59 11.48 -27.36
N ARG A 231 28.56 10.60 -27.63
CA ARG A 231 28.42 9.15 -27.89
C ARG A 231 27.87 8.30 -26.72
N ASP A 232 27.49 8.92 -25.61
CA ASP A 232 27.24 8.24 -24.33
C ASP A 232 25.76 7.95 -24.04
N PHE A 233 24.82 8.81 -24.47
CA PHE A 233 23.37 8.62 -24.26
C PHE A 233 22.58 8.72 -25.57
N PRO A 234 21.65 7.80 -25.88
CA PRO A 234 20.86 7.82 -27.12
C PRO A 234 19.74 8.88 -27.09
N LEU A 235 20.11 10.16 -27.07
CA LEU A 235 19.19 11.29 -26.97
C LEU A 235 18.18 11.31 -28.13
N GLU A 236 18.60 11.03 -29.35
CA GLU A 236 17.71 11.00 -30.53
C GLU A 236 16.61 9.93 -30.40
N SER A 237 16.98 8.71 -29.99
CA SER A 237 16.02 7.61 -29.77
C SER A 237 15.09 7.89 -28.58
N PHE A 238 15.61 8.55 -27.54
CA PHE A 238 14.84 9.02 -26.39
C PHE A 238 13.83 10.13 -26.73
N LEU A 239 14.24 11.14 -27.52
CA LEU A 239 13.36 12.21 -27.99
C LEU A 239 12.27 11.65 -28.94
N ARG A 240 12.64 10.71 -29.81
CA ARG A 240 11.70 9.98 -30.68
C ARG A 240 10.66 9.22 -29.83
N PHE A 241 11.11 8.51 -28.79
CA PHE A 241 10.24 7.83 -27.81
C PHE A 241 9.27 8.79 -27.10
N ILE A 242 9.71 9.98 -26.66
CA ILE A 242 8.82 10.97 -26.02
C ILE A 242 7.81 11.53 -27.01
N LYS A 243 8.21 11.81 -28.26
CA LYS A 243 7.29 12.27 -29.32
C LYS A 243 6.18 11.24 -29.58
N TYR A 244 6.50 9.94 -29.61
CA TYR A 244 5.49 8.88 -29.70
C TYR A 244 4.51 8.87 -28.51
N ASN A 245 4.98 9.12 -27.27
CA ASN A 245 4.10 9.20 -26.10
C ASN A 245 3.18 10.44 -26.06
N LYS A 246 3.41 11.46 -26.90
CA LYS A 246 2.48 12.60 -27.09
C LYS A 246 1.39 12.33 -28.13
N VAL A 247 1.42 11.18 -28.81
CA VAL A 247 0.36 10.74 -29.73
C VAL A 247 -0.61 9.84 -28.97
N ASP A 248 -1.89 10.20 -28.96
CA ASP A 248 -2.94 9.41 -28.32
C ASP A 248 -3.22 8.13 -29.13
N VAL A 249 -2.79 6.98 -28.59
CA VAL A 249 -2.83 5.68 -29.27
C VAL A 249 -4.28 5.14 -29.42
N SER A 250 -5.27 5.79 -28.80
CA SER A 250 -6.69 5.42 -28.92
C SER A 250 -7.32 5.64 -30.31
N LYS A 251 -6.57 6.18 -31.29
CA LYS A 251 -7.08 6.55 -32.63
C LYS A 251 -6.25 6.02 -33.81
N VAL A 252 -5.40 5.02 -33.63
CA VAL A 252 -4.41 4.58 -34.65
C VAL A 252 -4.77 3.23 -35.28
N ASP A 253 -5.96 3.13 -35.89
CA ASP A 253 -6.44 1.93 -36.60
C ASP A 253 -6.54 2.09 -38.13
N GLN A 254 -6.00 3.18 -38.71
CA GLN A 254 -6.16 3.48 -40.15
C GLN A 254 -4.89 3.93 -40.91
N ASN A 255 -3.68 3.85 -40.34
CA ASN A 255 -2.46 4.30 -41.06
C ASN A 255 -1.21 3.46 -40.76
N VAL A 256 -1.32 2.14 -40.94
CA VAL A 256 -0.16 1.22 -40.92
C VAL A 256 0.63 1.30 -42.23
N ASP A 257 -0.03 1.60 -43.36
CA ASP A 257 0.59 1.55 -44.69
C ASP A 257 1.51 2.74 -45.01
N ILE A 258 1.27 3.91 -44.41
CA ILE A 258 2.17 5.07 -44.52
C ILE A 258 3.51 4.82 -43.78
N PHE A 259 3.50 3.97 -42.75
CA PHE A 259 4.69 3.71 -41.93
C PHE A 259 5.74 2.85 -42.67
N TRP A 260 5.31 1.95 -43.55
CA TRP A 260 6.21 1.05 -44.29
C TRP A 260 6.65 1.61 -45.64
N SER A 261 5.85 2.46 -46.30
CA SER A 261 6.22 3.06 -47.60
C SER A 261 7.39 4.04 -47.51
N VAL A 262 7.60 4.68 -46.36
CA VAL A 262 8.66 5.69 -46.15
C VAL A 262 10.05 5.06 -45.82
N ILE A 263 10.11 3.77 -45.49
CA ILE A 263 11.36 3.11 -45.04
C ILE A 263 12.21 2.57 -46.20
N ASN A 264 11.66 2.45 -47.41
CA ASN A 264 12.26 1.66 -48.51
C ASN A 264 12.97 2.46 -49.62
N GLU A 265 13.19 3.77 -49.50
CA GLU A 265 14.08 4.52 -50.40
C GLU A 265 15.17 5.28 -49.64
N PRO A 266 16.47 5.08 -49.96
CA PRO A 266 17.55 5.90 -49.42
C PRO A 266 17.63 7.21 -50.21
N LYS A 267 17.40 8.36 -49.56
CA LYS A 267 17.62 9.68 -50.15
C LYS A 267 18.71 10.43 -49.40
N GLU A 268 19.81 10.65 -50.10
CA GLU A 268 21.05 11.21 -49.56
C GLU A 268 21.07 12.73 -49.71
N THR A 269 20.65 13.48 -48.69
CA THR A 269 21.24 14.80 -48.33
C THR A 269 20.60 15.38 -47.05
N GLY A 270 21.42 16.02 -46.21
CA GLY A 270 20.96 16.57 -44.92
C GLY A 270 19.94 17.73 -45.02
N VAL A 271 19.78 18.35 -46.19
CA VAL A 271 18.88 19.50 -46.39
C VAL A 271 17.41 19.08 -46.46
N GLU A 272 17.12 17.92 -47.06
CA GLU A 272 15.74 17.39 -47.13
C GLU A 272 15.27 16.87 -45.77
N ILE A 273 16.19 16.34 -44.95
CA ILE A 273 15.92 15.92 -43.56
C ILE A 273 15.45 17.12 -42.72
N SER A 274 16.05 18.31 -42.87
CA SER A 274 15.57 19.53 -42.18
C SER A 274 14.17 19.96 -42.63
N LYS A 275 13.87 19.94 -43.93
CA LYS A 275 12.51 20.24 -44.44
C LYS A 275 11.47 19.22 -43.95
N MET A 276 11.87 17.95 -43.84
CA MET A 276 11.03 16.90 -43.25
C MET A 276 10.77 17.15 -41.74
N TRP A 277 11.77 17.62 -40.98
CA TRP A 277 11.56 18.03 -39.58
C TRP A 277 10.65 19.25 -39.45
N GLU A 278 10.77 20.26 -40.32
CA GLU A 278 9.87 21.43 -40.32
C GLU A 278 8.41 21.06 -40.63
N ALA A 279 8.20 20.14 -41.58
CA ALA A 279 6.86 19.64 -41.92
C ALA A 279 6.25 18.80 -40.79
N ILE A 280 7.04 17.96 -40.11
CA ILE A 280 6.59 17.11 -39.00
C ILE A 280 6.33 17.90 -37.71
N LEU A 281 7.02 19.03 -37.49
CA LEU A 281 6.92 19.81 -36.24
C LEU A 281 5.75 20.80 -36.20
N GLY A 282 5.14 21.15 -37.34
CA GLY A 282 3.84 21.83 -37.43
C GLY A 282 3.76 23.23 -36.79
N LYS A 283 3.70 24.29 -37.62
CA LYS A 283 3.60 25.69 -37.17
C LYS A 283 2.54 25.91 -36.08
N ARG A 284 3.00 26.21 -34.86
CA ARG A 284 2.20 26.87 -33.81
C ARG A 284 2.82 28.22 -33.41
N SER A 285 2.87 29.14 -34.37
CA SER A 285 3.09 30.55 -34.10
C SER A 285 1.82 31.18 -33.49
N LYS A 286 1.61 30.95 -32.19
CA LYS A 286 0.90 31.90 -31.33
C LYS A 286 1.89 32.40 -30.30
N GLN A 287 1.93 33.71 -30.13
CA GLN A 287 2.90 34.41 -29.29
C GLN A 287 2.92 33.79 -27.88
N ILE A 288 4.02 33.12 -27.55
CA ILE A 288 4.35 32.72 -26.18
C ILE A 288 5.12 33.90 -25.59
N SER A 289 4.59 34.50 -24.53
CA SER A 289 5.31 35.50 -23.75
C SER A 289 6.49 34.86 -23.03
N ASP A 290 7.65 35.52 -23.05
CA ASP A 290 8.97 35.01 -22.62
C ASP A 290 9.16 34.76 -21.10
N SER A 291 8.15 34.29 -20.37
CA SER A 291 8.15 34.23 -18.90
C SER A 291 7.80 32.88 -18.25
N GLU A 292 7.39 31.85 -19.00
CA GLU A 292 7.09 30.53 -18.40
C GLU A 292 8.15 29.47 -18.75
N THR A 293 8.90 29.08 -17.72
CA THR A 293 9.70 27.86 -17.75
C THR A 293 8.78 26.65 -17.71
N GLU A 294 8.89 25.71 -18.65
CA GLU A 294 8.34 24.36 -18.51
C GLU A 294 9.08 23.63 -17.37
N VAL A 295 8.72 23.95 -16.12
CA VAL A 295 9.24 23.28 -14.92
C VAL A 295 8.59 21.91 -14.85
N HIS A 296 9.35 20.87 -15.20
CA HIS A 296 8.87 19.51 -15.03
C HIS A 296 8.66 19.23 -13.52
N TYR A 297 7.43 18.87 -13.16
CA TYR A 297 7.05 18.58 -11.78
C TYR A 297 7.83 17.37 -11.22
N GLY A 298 8.29 17.46 -9.97
CA GLY A 298 8.96 16.37 -9.27
C GLY A 298 10.07 16.83 -8.33
N VAL A 299 10.81 15.88 -7.75
CA VAL A 299 11.97 16.16 -6.89
C VAL A 299 13.22 16.28 -7.76
N GLY A 300 13.53 17.49 -8.21
CA GLY A 300 14.63 17.82 -9.13
C GLY A 300 14.51 19.26 -9.64
N PRO A 301 15.19 19.62 -10.74
CA PRO A 301 16.14 18.80 -11.50
C PRO A 301 17.46 18.58 -10.76
N PHE A 302 18.03 17.38 -10.88
CA PHE A 302 19.41 17.09 -10.53
C PHE A 302 20.23 16.87 -11.80
N ASP A 303 21.47 17.36 -11.81
CA ASP A 303 22.45 16.97 -12.81
C ASP A 303 23.08 15.62 -12.42
N VAL A 304 23.09 14.69 -13.38
CA VAL A 304 23.64 13.33 -13.28
C VAL A 304 24.68 13.07 -14.38
N GLY A 305 25.16 14.11 -15.06
CA GLY A 305 26.17 14.02 -16.13
C GLY A 305 25.65 13.51 -17.48
N ILE A 306 24.33 13.34 -17.64
CA ILE A 306 23.71 12.93 -18.90
C ILE A 306 23.36 14.18 -19.71
N LYS A 307 24.16 14.48 -20.74
CA LYS A 307 23.94 15.63 -21.64
C LYS A 307 22.54 15.56 -22.31
N GLY A 308 21.90 16.73 -22.46
CA GLY A 308 20.56 16.84 -23.03
C GLY A 308 19.41 16.34 -22.12
N CYS A 309 19.69 15.86 -20.90
CA CYS A 309 18.68 15.37 -19.96
C CYS A 309 18.77 16.04 -18.58
N GLN A 310 17.65 16.06 -17.87
CA GLN A 310 17.53 16.37 -16.45
C GLN A 310 17.03 15.12 -15.72
N PHE A 311 17.51 14.89 -14.50
CA PHE A 311 17.08 13.77 -13.67
C PHE A 311 16.20 14.23 -12.50
N TYR A 312 15.07 13.55 -12.32
CA TYR A 312 14.14 13.79 -11.22
C TYR A 312 13.99 12.51 -10.38
N ARG A 313 14.13 12.63 -9.06
CA ARG A 313 14.02 11.49 -8.14
C ARG A 313 12.56 11.04 -7.99
N LEU A 314 12.37 9.72 -7.88
CA LEU A 314 11.07 9.16 -7.51
C LEU A 314 10.66 9.62 -6.10
N PRO A 315 9.38 9.94 -5.87
CA PRO A 315 8.89 10.37 -4.56
C PRO A 315 9.02 9.23 -3.54
N HIS A 316 9.56 9.55 -2.35
CA HIS A 316 9.74 8.60 -1.26
C HIS A 316 8.75 8.88 -0.12
N LYS A 317 8.18 7.83 0.48
CA LYS A 317 7.15 7.96 1.55
C LYS A 317 7.59 8.86 2.71
N ASP A 318 8.82 8.68 3.21
CA ASP A 318 9.33 9.46 4.35
C ASP A 318 9.64 10.94 4.01
N GLY A 319 9.57 11.32 2.72
CA GLY A 319 9.76 12.67 2.22
C GLY A 319 10.91 12.81 1.21
N PRO A 320 11.06 13.99 0.59
CA PRO A 320 11.95 14.22 -0.56
C PRO A 320 13.45 14.10 -0.24
N GLN A 321 13.85 13.97 1.03
CA GLN A 321 15.25 13.77 1.42
C GLN A 321 15.71 12.31 1.36
N LYS A 322 14.77 11.35 1.35
CA LYS A 322 15.10 9.93 1.18
C LYS A 322 15.11 9.54 -0.30
N ARG A 323 15.78 8.44 -0.64
CA ARG A 323 15.94 7.93 -2.01
C ARG A 323 15.29 6.56 -2.16
N VAL A 324 14.67 6.33 -3.31
CA VAL A 324 14.00 5.07 -3.62
C VAL A 324 15.02 4.01 -4.00
N GLY A 325 14.96 2.85 -3.32
CA GLY A 325 15.84 1.71 -3.58
C GLY A 325 15.31 0.69 -4.60
N ASN A 326 14.00 0.49 -4.65
CA ASN A 326 13.33 -0.39 -5.62
C ASN A 326 11.98 0.23 -6.06
N PRO A 327 11.76 0.51 -7.36
CA PRO A 327 10.48 1.02 -7.87
C PRO A 327 9.38 -0.06 -7.90
N LEU A 328 9.72 -1.35 -7.79
CA LEU A 328 8.77 -2.47 -7.68
C LEU A 328 8.44 -2.81 -6.21
N SER A 329 8.63 -1.87 -5.28
CA SER A 329 8.27 -2.08 -3.86
C SER A 329 6.77 -1.84 -3.61
N LYS A 330 6.27 -2.33 -2.46
CA LYS A 330 4.87 -2.15 -2.05
C LYS A 330 4.41 -0.68 -2.06
N ASP A 331 5.33 0.25 -1.80
CA ASP A 331 5.05 1.69 -1.72
C ASP A 331 4.62 2.30 -3.07
N PHE A 332 4.88 1.61 -4.20
CA PHE A 332 4.53 2.07 -5.55
C PHE A 332 3.34 1.34 -6.19
N LEU A 333 2.65 0.43 -5.47
CA LEU A 333 1.52 -0.31 -6.04
C LEU A 333 0.37 0.61 -6.48
N SER A 334 0.10 1.69 -5.73
CA SER A 334 -0.89 2.72 -6.12
C SER A 334 -0.46 3.51 -7.36
N LYS A 335 0.86 3.66 -7.59
CA LYS A 335 1.42 4.31 -8.79
C LYS A 335 1.41 3.40 -10.01
N ILE A 336 1.30 2.09 -9.81
CA ILE A 336 1.01 1.13 -10.88
C ILE A 336 -0.49 1.16 -11.22
N GLU A 337 -1.35 1.34 -10.21
CA GLU A 337 -2.82 1.46 -10.39
C GLU A 337 -3.26 2.76 -11.06
N ASP A 338 -2.67 3.91 -10.70
CA ASP A 338 -2.99 5.21 -11.30
C ASP A 338 -2.32 5.45 -12.67
N GLY A 339 -1.56 4.47 -13.18
CA GLY A 339 -0.90 4.51 -14.48
C GLY A 339 0.37 5.39 -14.52
N THR A 340 0.77 6.03 -13.42
CA THR A 340 2.00 6.83 -13.35
C THR A 340 3.24 5.98 -13.62
N LEU A 341 3.30 4.77 -13.03
CA LEU A 341 4.40 3.82 -13.12
C LEU A 341 3.98 2.60 -13.95
N LYS A 342 4.32 2.61 -15.24
CA LYS A 342 3.95 1.56 -16.21
C LYS A 342 5.15 1.03 -16.98
N THR A 343 5.02 -0.09 -17.68
CA THR A 343 6.04 -0.53 -18.65
C THR A 343 5.81 0.15 -20.01
N TRP A 344 6.87 0.33 -20.81
CA TRP A 344 6.73 0.99 -22.11
C TRP A 344 6.02 0.12 -23.15
N SER A 345 6.51 -1.11 -23.36
CA SER A 345 5.89 -2.08 -24.27
C SER A 345 6.48 -3.47 -24.09
N LYS A 346 5.61 -4.42 -23.73
CA LYS A 346 5.57 -5.84 -24.11
C LYS A 346 4.57 -6.52 -23.18
N ALA A 347 3.61 -7.29 -23.71
CA ALA A 347 2.60 -7.99 -22.90
C ALA A 347 3.18 -8.77 -21.70
N ARG A 348 4.39 -9.34 -21.84
CA ARG A 348 5.11 -10.02 -20.75
C ARG A 348 5.62 -9.08 -19.64
N ALA A 349 6.02 -7.84 -19.95
CA ALA A 349 6.50 -6.89 -18.96
C ALA A 349 5.33 -6.36 -18.10
N ASP A 350 4.19 -6.07 -18.71
CA ASP A 350 2.97 -5.71 -17.97
C ASP A 350 2.44 -6.90 -17.16
N ARG A 351 2.48 -8.12 -17.71
CA ARG A 351 2.17 -9.35 -16.96
C ARG A 351 3.08 -9.52 -15.74
N VAL A 352 4.39 -9.31 -15.85
CA VAL A 352 5.31 -9.32 -14.70
C VAL A 352 4.94 -8.26 -13.66
N LEU A 353 4.52 -7.06 -14.08
CA LEU A 353 4.11 -5.99 -13.18
C LEU A 353 2.83 -6.36 -12.39
N ILE A 354 1.85 -6.94 -13.08
CA ILE A 354 0.60 -7.45 -12.50
C ILE A 354 0.88 -8.62 -11.54
N LEU A 355 1.67 -9.61 -11.95
CA LEU A 355 2.08 -10.74 -11.10
C LEU A 355 2.82 -10.25 -9.85
N SER A 356 3.75 -9.30 -10.00
CA SER A 356 4.48 -8.72 -8.86
C SER A 356 3.54 -8.02 -7.87
N LYS A 357 2.48 -7.35 -8.36
CA LYS A 357 1.43 -6.76 -7.52
C LYS A 357 0.65 -7.86 -6.77
N MET A 358 0.19 -8.90 -7.46
CA MET A 358 -0.59 -10.00 -6.86
C MET A 358 0.21 -10.76 -5.78
N LEU A 359 1.45 -11.12 -6.09
CA LEU A 359 2.36 -11.86 -5.20
C LEU A 359 2.82 -11.03 -3.98
N SER A 360 2.73 -9.70 -4.03
CA SER A 360 3.25 -8.81 -2.98
C SER A 360 2.53 -8.96 -1.64
N TYR A 361 1.26 -9.37 -1.61
CA TYR A 361 0.57 -9.62 -0.35
C TYR A 361 1.05 -10.93 0.29
N TRP A 362 0.91 -12.06 -0.42
CA TRP A 362 1.23 -13.39 0.10
C TRP A 362 2.70 -13.48 0.55
N LYS A 363 3.64 -12.97 -0.25
CA LYS A 363 5.08 -12.94 0.10
C LYS A 363 5.37 -12.29 1.46
N ASN A 364 4.56 -11.32 1.90
CA ASN A 364 4.73 -10.61 3.16
C ASN A 364 3.85 -11.16 4.30
N ALA A 365 2.90 -12.05 4.00
CA ALA A 365 1.89 -12.53 4.95
C ALA A 365 1.97 -14.03 5.24
N HIS A 366 2.39 -14.85 4.26
CA HIS A 366 2.31 -16.31 4.32
C HIS A 366 2.98 -16.89 5.57
N GLN A 367 4.18 -16.44 5.94
CA GLN A 367 4.86 -16.96 7.14
C GLN A 367 4.08 -16.74 8.44
N ARG A 368 3.29 -15.67 8.58
CA ARG A 368 2.44 -15.45 9.76
C ARG A 368 1.20 -16.35 9.68
N ILE A 369 0.50 -16.30 8.54
CA ILE A 369 -0.70 -17.09 8.27
C ILE A 369 -0.45 -18.61 8.47
N THR A 370 0.68 -19.13 7.98
CA THR A 370 1.03 -20.55 8.10
C THR A 370 1.48 -20.93 9.51
N LYS A 371 2.18 -20.04 10.24
CA LYS A 371 2.68 -20.33 11.60
C LYS A 371 1.62 -20.20 12.68
N GLU A 372 0.71 -19.25 12.56
CA GLU A 372 -0.20 -18.87 13.65
C GLU A 372 -1.53 -19.63 13.62
N LEU A 373 -1.80 -20.47 12.59
CA LEU A 373 -3.09 -21.13 12.30
C LEU A 373 -4.31 -20.18 12.17
N VAL A 374 -4.16 -18.90 12.49
CA VAL A 374 -5.16 -17.85 12.42
C VAL A 374 -4.94 -17.02 11.16
N GLY A 375 -5.39 -17.55 10.02
CA GLY A 375 -5.62 -16.76 8.83
C GLY A 375 -7.12 -16.58 8.59
N VAL A 376 -7.55 -15.36 8.35
CA VAL A 376 -8.99 -15.01 8.31
C VAL A 376 -9.70 -15.55 7.06
N ALA A 377 -8.96 -15.96 6.03
CA ALA A 377 -9.47 -16.15 4.68
C ALA A 377 -10.38 -17.37 4.46
N MET A 378 -10.37 -18.36 5.35
CA MET A 378 -11.32 -19.49 5.30
C MET A 378 -11.74 -19.92 6.71
N ILE A 379 -12.24 -18.95 7.47
CA ILE A 379 -12.90 -19.17 8.78
C ILE A 379 -14.38 -19.48 8.52
N GLN A 380 -14.84 -20.64 8.98
CA GLN A 380 -16.19 -21.14 8.75
C GLN A 380 -16.82 -21.60 10.06
N ALA A 381 -18.07 -21.19 10.30
CA ALA A 381 -18.85 -21.59 11.45
C ALA A 381 -19.06 -23.12 11.46
N PRO A 382 -19.07 -23.79 12.62
CA PRO A 382 -19.41 -25.21 12.71
C PRO A 382 -20.83 -25.49 12.18
N PRO A 383 -21.13 -26.70 11.70
CA PRO A 383 -22.48 -27.08 11.31
C PRO A 383 -23.50 -26.76 12.42
N GLY A 384 -24.59 -26.10 12.04
CA GLY A 384 -25.59 -25.63 13.00
C GLY A 384 -25.30 -24.27 13.64
N TYR A 385 -24.21 -23.58 13.28
CA TYR A 385 -23.90 -22.21 13.74
C TYR A 385 -23.73 -21.22 12.57
N HIS A 386 -23.89 -19.94 12.88
CA HIS A 386 -23.67 -18.80 11.99
C HIS A 386 -22.86 -17.72 12.70
N PHE A 387 -22.06 -16.96 11.96
CA PHE A 387 -21.58 -15.67 12.39
C PHE A 387 -22.70 -14.63 12.29
N VAL A 388 -22.88 -13.85 13.35
CA VAL A 388 -23.77 -12.68 13.40
C VAL A 388 -22.93 -11.48 13.79
N GLY A 389 -22.96 -10.40 13.02
CA GLY A 389 -22.15 -9.23 13.33
C GLY A 389 -22.34 -8.05 12.38
N ALA A 390 -21.76 -6.90 12.74
CA ALA A 390 -21.91 -5.66 12.00
C ALA A 390 -20.63 -4.81 12.08
N ASP A 391 -20.48 -3.89 11.12
CA ASP A 391 -19.49 -2.80 11.13
C ASP A 391 -20.08 -1.57 11.83
N VAL A 392 -19.35 -1.01 12.81
CA VAL A 392 -19.77 0.21 13.51
C VAL A 392 -19.40 1.43 12.66
N ASP A 393 -20.26 1.72 11.67
CA ASP A 393 -20.13 2.82 10.71
C ASP A 393 -19.51 4.10 11.32
N SER A 394 -18.24 4.36 10.98
CA SER A 394 -17.49 5.57 11.37
C SER A 394 -17.45 5.86 12.89
N GLN A 395 -17.31 4.81 13.72
CA GLN A 395 -17.31 4.85 15.18
C GLN A 395 -16.48 5.99 15.80
N GLU A 396 -15.21 6.10 15.43
CA GLU A 396 -14.31 7.14 15.96
C GLU A 396 -14.68 8.55 15.51
N LEU A 397 -15.23 8.68 14.30
CA LEU A 397 -15.67 9.95 13.73
C LEU A 397 -16.90 10.47 14.48
N TRP A 398 -17.82 9.57 14.81
CA TRP A 398 -18.98 9.81 15.65
C TRP A 398 -18.58 10.25 17.06
N LEU A 399 -17.65 9.53 17.72
CA LEU A 399 -17.12 9.89 19.03
C LEU A 399 -16.48 11.28 19.01
N ALA A 400 -15.62 11.56 18.03
CA ALA A 400 -14.99 12.87 17.86
C ALA A 400 -16.02 13.98 17.66
N ALA A 401 -17.11 13.73 16.92
CA ALA A 401 -18.16 14.71 16.68
C ALA A 401 -18.89 15.10 17.97
N ILE A 402 -19.29 14.10 18.76
CA ILE A 402 -20.03 14.33 20.00
C ILE A 402 -19.15 15.01 21.07
N PHE A 403 -17.85 14.72 21.11
CA PHE A 403 -16.91 15.47 21.97
C PHE A 403 -16.87 16.98 21.63
N GLY A 404 -17.05 17.34 20.36
CA GLY A 404 -17.20 18.74 19.93
C GLY A 404 -18.53 19.36 20.35
N GLU A 405 -19.64 18.65 20.14
CA GLU A 405 -20.99 19.12 20.51
C GLU A 405 -21.12 19.42 22.01
N LYS A 406 -20.49 18.62 22.89
CA LYS A 406 -20.49 18.88 24.35
C LYS A 406 -19.93 20.27 24.70
N ILE A 407 -18.81 20.68 24.09
CA ILE A 407 -18.27 22.04 24.30
C ILE A 407 -19.22 23.09 23.73
N PHE A 408 -19.77 22.86 22.54
CA PHE A 408 -20.68 23.82 21.90
C PHE A 408 -21.91 24.09 22.78
N ARG A 409 -22.59 23.05 23.27
CA ARG A 409 -23.75 23.16 24.17
C ARG A 409 -23.41 23.92 25.45
N HIS A 410 -22.27 23.63 26.09
CA HIS A 410 -21.82 24.36 27.28
C HIS A 410 -21.51 25.84 26.96
N ALA A 411 -20.85 26.14 25.84
CA ALA A 411 -20.59 27.51 25.44
C ALA A 411 -21.90 28.29 25.17
N TRP A 412 -22.91 27.63 24.59
CA TRP A 412 -24.22 28.20 24.29
C TRP A 412 -25.03 28.48 25.55
N LEU A 413 -25.17 27.49 26.45
CA LEU A 413 -25.88 27.63 27.72
C LEU A 413 -25.32 28.76 28.62
N HIS A 414 -24.01 28.97 28.61
CA HIS A 414 -23.38 30.03 29.40
C HIS A 414 -23.25 31.38 28.65
N GLY A 415 -23.90 31.56 27.50
CA GLY A 415 -23.84 32.80 26.71
C GLY A 415 -22.44 33.15 26.16
N LYS A 416 -21.50 32.21 26.19
CA LYS A 416 -20.09 32.39 25.79
C LYS A 416 -19.82 32.00 24.32
N VAL A 417 -20.87 31.81 23.51
CA VAL A 417 -20.72 31.67 22.05
C VAL A 417 -20.37 33.04 21.48
N PHE A 418 -19.08 33.23 21.18
CA PHE A 418 -18.62 34.31 20.31
C PHE A 418 -19.14 34.09 18.88
N ILE A 419 -20.41 34.45 18.65
CA ILE A 419 -20.85 34.93 17.35
C ILE A 419 -20.11 36.26 17.18
N GLY A 420 -19.04 36.24 16.39
CA GLY A 420 -18.19 37.41 16.21
C GLY A 420 -18.99 38.60 15.67
N LYS A 421 -18.64 39.83 16.09
CA LYS A 421 -19.18 41.08 15.52
C LYS A 421 -18.75 41.26 14.06
N VAL A 422 -19.33 40.46 13.18
CA VAL A 422 -19.40 40.67 11.73
C VAL A 422 -20.73 40.06 11.29
N PHE A 423 -21.60 40.87 10.70
CA PHE A 423 -22.63 40.36 9.78
C PHE A 423 -21.87 39.78 8.58
N MET A 424 -21.45 38.51 8.66
CA MET A 424 -20.95 37.82 7.48
C MET A 424 -22.16 37.43 6.64
N PRO A 425 -22.26 37.87 5.37
CA PRO A 425 -23.30 37.38 4.50
C PRO A 425 -23.17 35.86 4.37
N VAL A 426 -24.31 35.20 4.17
CA VAL A 426 -24.40 33.78 3.80
C VAL A 426 -23.38 33.51 2.69
N PRO A 427 -22.57 32.43 2.76
CA PRO A 427 -21.71 32.05 1.65
C PRO A 427 -22.58 31.83 0.41
N THR A 428 -22.51 32.74 -0.54
CA THR A 428 -23.13 32.62 -1.86
C THR A 428 -22.39 31.56 -2.67
N VAL A 429 -22.64 30.31 -2.32
CA VAL A 429 -22.70 29.25 -3.33
C VAL A 429 -23.87 29.62 -4.23
N GLU A 430 -23.60 29.89 -5.50
CA GLU A 430 -24.67 30.09 -6.47
C GLU A 430 -25.47 28.79 -6.61
N TYR A 431 -26.64 28.76 -5.98
CA TYR A 431 -27.61 27.70 -6.18
C TYR A 431 -28.41 27.96 -7.47
N PRO A 432 -28.71 26.92 -8.27
CA PRO A 432 -29.65 27.04 -9.37
C PRO A 432 -30.99 27.58 -8.87
N LYS A 433 -31.52 28.62 -9.51
CA LYS A 433 -32.74 29.33 -9.11
C LYS A 433 -33.99 28.45 -9.24
N THR A 434 -34.26 27.58 -8.27
CA THR A 434 -35.56 26.90 -8.12
C THR A 434 -36.06 27.01 -6.68
N LYS A 435 -37.28 27.54 -6.55
CA LYS A 435 -37.97 28.05 -5.36
C LYS A 435 -37.91 27.11 -4.13
N GLY A 436 -37.52 27.68 -2.98
CA GLY A 436 -37.72 27.09 -1.65
C GLY A 436 -36.62 27.49 -0.65
N PRO A 437 -36.92 28.15 0.48
CA PRO A 437 -35.92 28.35 1.54
C PRO A 437 -35.62 27.01 2.23
N MET A 438 -34.34 26.69 2.44
CA MET A 438 -33.98 25.61 3.36
C MET A 438 -34.44 25.96 4.77
N PRO A 439 -35.05 25.04 5.53
CA PRO A 439 -35.44 25.28 6.90
C PRO A 439 -34.19 25.41 7.77
N ILE A 440 -33.93 26.64 8.23
CA ILE A 440 -33.05 26.87 9.38
C ILE A 440 -33.86 26.40 10.60
N CYS A 441 -33.59 25.19 11.11
CA CYS A 441 -34.38 24.56 12.19
C CYS A 441 -34.14 25.17 13.60
N TYR A 442 -34.10 26.50 13.71
CA TYR A 442 -34.40 27.22 14.94
C TYR A 442 -35.92 27.35 15.11
N ASP A 443 -36.57 26.25 15.48
CA ASP A 443 -37.85 26.34 16.17
C ASP A 443 -37.59 26.91 17.57
N ALA A 444 -37.76 28.22 17.70
CA ALA A 444 -37.79 28.90 18.98
C ALA A 444 -39.23 28.89 19.51
N SER A 445 -39.72 27.71 19.90
CA SER A 445 -40.92 27.63 20.74
C SER A 445 -40.58 28.25 22.10
N PRO A 446 -41.31 29.27 22.59
CA PRO A 446 -41.02 29.92 23.87
C PRO A 446 -41.17 29.00 25.10
N TYR A 447 -41.68 27.78 24.92
CA TYR A 447 -42.16 26.91 25.99
C TYR A 447 -41.38 25.60 26.19
N HIS A 448 -40.27 25.37 25.47
CA HIS A 448 -39.41 24.20 25.70
C HIS A 448 -37.96 24.63 25.98
N HIS A 449 -37.58 24.58 27.26
CA HIS A 449 -36.19 24.80 27.72
C HIS A 449 -35.25 23.61 27.44
N GLU A 450 -35.69 22.61 26.70
CA GLU A 450 -34.90 21.43 26.37
C GLU A 450 -34.16 21.60 25.05
N ILE A 451 -32.84 21.79 25.13
CA ILE A 451 -31.96 21.68 23.96
C ILE A 451 -31.90 20.21 23.56
N THR A 452 -32.75 19.81 22.62
CA THR A 452 -32.67 18.51 21.94
C THR A 452 -31.33 18.36 21.23
N PHE A 453 -30.85 17.14 20.99
CA PHE A 453 -29.70 16.83 20.13
C PHE A 453 -29.99 17.25 18.67
N LYS A 454 -29.87 18.55 18.37
CA LYS A 454 -29.68 19.08 17.02
C LYS A 454 -28.18 19.17 16.78
N CYS A 455 -27.71 18.70 15.62
CA CYS A 455 -26.29 18.67 15.26
C CYS A 455 -25.80 20.11 14.97
N CYS A 456 -25.46 20.85 16.02
CA CYS A 456 -25.23 22.29 15.95
C CYS A 456 -23.85 22.65 15.35
N THR A 457 -22.86 21.76 15.45
CA THR A 457 -21.58 21.98 14.77
C THR A 457 -21.62 21.49 13.32
N ALA A 458 -20.93 22.21 12.43
CA ALA A 458 -20.78 21.79 11.03
C ALA A 458 -20.17 20.38 10.91
N PHE A 459 -19.25 20.01 11.81
CA PHE A 459 -18.64 18.68 11.87
C PHE A 459 -19.64 17.60 12.30
N GLY A 460 -20.47 17.85 13.33
CA GLY A 460 -21.57 16.98 13.73
C GLY A 460 -22.54 16.72 12.58
N TRP A 461 -23.01 17.79 11.92
CA TRP A 461 -23.91 17.67 10.77
C TRP A 461 -23.29 16.86 9.61
N MET A 462 -22.04 17.15 9.23
CA MET A 462 -21.33 16.44 8.16
C MET A 462 -21.05 14.95 8.46
N THR A 463 -21.10 14.56 9.74
CA THR A 463 -20.88 13.18 10.20
C THR A 463 -22.19 12.41 10.35
N LEU A 464 -23.26 13.07 10.80
CA LEU A 464 -24.53 12.42 11.20
C LEU A 464 -25.64 12.50 10.14
N GLN A 465 -25.59 13.50 9.25
CA GLN A 465 -26.56 13.72 8.17
C GLN A 465 -25.90 13.83 6.78
N GLY A 466 -24.57 13.96 6.71
CA GLY A 466 -23.82 14.01 5.47
C GLY A 466 -23.91 12.71 4.66
N LYS A 467 -24.27 12.81 3.38
CA LYS A 467 -24.40 11.66 2.47
C LYS A 467 -23.24 11.60 1.48
N LYS A 468 -22.65 10.41 1.31
CA LYS A 468 -21.61 10.13 0.30
C LYS A 468 -22.10 10.43 -1.12
N SER A 469 -23.32 10.02 -1.46
CA SER A 469 -23.93 10.24 -2.79
C SER A 469 -24.15 11.71 -3.12
N ALA A 470 -24.58 12.52 -2.14
CA ALA A 470 -24.70 13.97 -2.30
C ALA A 470 -23.35 14.71 -2.22
N GLY A 471 -22.26 14.01 -1.86
CA GLY A 471 -20.96 14.59 -1.58
C GLY A 471 -21.00 15.68 -0.50
N THR A 472 -21.94 15.55 0.46
CA THR A 472 -22.11 16.45 1.62
C THR A 472 -21.40 15.93 2.87
N ASP A 473 -20.97 14.67 2.86
CA ASP A 473 -20.12 14.10 3.92
C ASP A 473 -18.75 14.79 3.96
N MET A 474 -18.18 14.79 5.16
CA MET A 474 -16.90 15.43 5.48
C MET A 474 -15.77 15.06 4.52
N HIS A 475 -15.62 13.77 4.17
CA HIS A 475 -14.56 13.31 3.27
C HIS A 475 -14.73 13.87 1.86
N SER A 476 -15.96 13.92 1.34
CA SER A 476 -16.24 14.50 0.02
C SER A 476 -16.05 16.02 0.00
N LYS A 477 -16.39 16.74 1.07
CA LYS A 477 -16.09 18.19 1.17
C LYS A 477 -14.58 18.44 1.22
N THR A 478 -13.82 17.68 2.00
CA THR A 478 -12.35 17.78 2.02
C THR A 478 -11.76 17.44 0.65
N ALA A 479 -12.22 16.36 0.00
CA ALA A 479 -11.79 15.97 -1.34
C ALA A 479 -11.96 17.12 -2.36
N LYS A 480 -13.13 17.77 -2.36
CA LYS A 480 -13.46 18.93 -3.21
C LYS A 480 -12.58 20.16 -2.90
N SER A 481 -12.33 20.51 -1.63
CA SER A 481 -11.51 21.70 -1.28
C SER A 481 -10.03 21.57 -1.72
N VAL A 482 -9.52 20.34 -1.82
CA VAL A 482 -8.09 20.05 -2.09
C VAL A 482 -7.82 19.60 -3.53
N GLY A 483 -8.82 19.01 -4.19
CA GLY A 483 -8.65 18.33 -5.48
C GLY A 483 -7.95 16.98 -5.34
N ILE A 484 -8.47 16.11 -4.46
CA ILE A 484 -8.03 14.71 -4.26
C ILE A 484 -9.24 13.77 -4.29
N SER A 485 -9.00 12.46 -4.41
CA SER A 485 -10.09 11.47 -4.30
C SER A 485 -10.68 11.40 -2.88
N ARG A 486 -11.91 10.90 -2.75
CA ARG A 486 -12.58 10.75 -1.44
C ARG A 486 -11.81 9.84 -0.49
N ASP A 487 -11.19 8.78 -0.98
CA ASP A 487 -10.49 7.81 -0.12
C ASP A 487 -9.13 8.37 0.35
N GLN A 488 -8.44 9.14 -0.50
CA GLN A 488 -7.29 9.96 -0.08
C GLN A 488 -7.70 11.00 0.99
N ALA A 489 -8.87 11.63 0.83
CA ALA A 489 -9.42 12.54 1.83
C ALA A 489 -9.85 11.83 3.12
N LYS A 490 -10.28 10.56 3.07
CA LYS A 490 -10.52 9.72 4.26
C LYS A 490 -9.21 9.57 5.04
N VAL A 491 -8.14 9.06 4.41
CA VAL A 491 -6.82 8.90 5.06
C VAL A 491 -6.31 10.22 5.65
N LEU A 492 -6.46 11.33 4.92
CA LEU A 492 -6.06 12.65 5.41
C LEU A 492 -6.87 13.11 6.65
N ASN A 493 -8.19 12.94 6.66
CA ASN A 493 -9.03 13.38 7.77
C ASN A 493 -8.80 12.55 9.04
N TYR A 494 -8.70 11.22 8.93
CA TYR A 494 -8.36 10.38 10.08
C TYR A 494 -7.01 10.78 10.68
N ALA A 495 -5.96 10.91 9.85
CA ALA A 495 -4.66 11.37 10.32
C ALA A 495 -4.74 12.74 11.04
N ARG A 496 -5.52 13.69 10.52
CA ARG A 496 -5.74 15.01 11.15
C ARG A 496 -6.42 14.91 12.52
N ILE A 497 -7.43 14.05 12.65
CA ILE A 497 -8.17 13.85 13.91
C ILE A 497 -7.28 13.24 15.00
N TYR A 498 -6.42 12.29 14.65
CA TYR A 498 -5.38 11.76 15.55
C TYR A 498 -4.22 12.75 15.85
N GLY A 499 -4.36 14.02 15.47
CA GLY A 499 -3.41 15.08 15.79
C GLY A 499 -2.26 15.26 14.81
N ALA A 500 -2.28 14.66 13.61
CA ALA A 500 -1.20 14.86 12.64
C ALA A 500 -1.04 16.35 12.25
N GLY A 501 0.20 16.83 12.33
CA GLY A 501 0.55 18.22 12.02
C GLY A 501 0.56 18.54 10.52
N LYS A 502 0.60 19.84 10.19
CA LYS A 502 0.61 20.35 8.81
C LYS A 502 1.73 19.75 7.94
N SER A 503 2.91 19.48 8.51
CA SER A 503 4.04 18.85 7.81
C SER A 503 3.80 17.39 7.42
N PHE A 504 2.98 16.65 8.19
CA PHE A 504 2.54 15.31 7.80
C PHE A 504 1.54 15.39 6.64
N ALA A 505 0.52 16.24 6.76
CA ALA A 505 -0.47 16.46 5.70
C ALA A 505 0.17 16.91 4.38
N GLN A 506 1.20 17.78 4.42
CA GLN A 506 1.94 18.21 3.22
C GLN A 506 2.60 17.03 2.52
N ARG A 507 3.35 16.20 3.26
CA ARG A 507 3.97 14.98 2.70
C ARG A 507 2.94 14.02 2.13
N LEU A 508 1.81 13.83 2.81
CA LEU A 508 0.73 12.95 2.37
C LEU A 508 0.09 13.44 1.06
N LEU A 509 -0.18 14.74 0.91
CA LEU A 509 -0.70 15.30 -0.35
C LEU A 509 0.30 15.13 -1.52
N MET A 510 1.61 15.29 -1.27
CA MET A 510 2.65 15.09 -2.28
C MET A 510 2.83 13.59 -2.66
N GLN A 511 2.50 12.65 -1.78
CA GLN A 511 2.44 11.22 -2.12
C GLN A 511 1.24 10.90 -3.00
N PHE A 512 0.07 11.47 -2.67
CA PHE A 512 -1.15 11.29 -3.46
C PHE A 512 -0.99 11.87 -4.86
N ASN A 513 -0.54 13.13 -4.97
CA ASN A 513 -0.25 13.79 -6.23
C ASN A 513 1.23 14.23 -6.27
N HIS A 514 2.03 13.46 -7.01
CA HIS A 514 3.46 13.70 -7.20
C HIS A 514 3.80 14.87 -8.11
N ARG A 515 2.80 15.42 -8.84
CA ARG A 515 2.95 16.65 -9.64
C ARG A 515 2.84 17.91 -8.78
N LEU A 516 2.36 17.78 -7.55
CA LEU A 516 2.10 18.91 -6.66
C LEU A 516 3.40 19.40 -6.00
N THR A 517 3.70 20.68 -6.12
CA THR A 517 4.94 21.26 -5.55
C THR A 517 4.86 21.37 -4.02
N LEU A 518 6.01 21.53 -3.36
CA LEU A 518 6.05 21.72 -1.90
C LEU A 518 5.31 22.99 -1.46
N GLU A 519 5.32 24.04 -2.29
CA GLU A 519 4.65 25.31 -1.99
C GLU A 519 3.13 25.19 -2.18
N GLU A 520 2.67 24.57 -3.27
CA GLU A 520 1.26 24.22 -3.47
C GLU A 520 0.74 23.31 -2.35
N ALA A 521 1.52 22.30 -1.93
CA ALA A 521 1.19 21.45 -0.79
C ALA A 521 1.01 22.27 0.48
N LYS A 522 1.95 23.20 0.74
CA LYS A 522 1.94 24.09 1.90
C LYS A 522 0.73 25.02 1.88
N GLN A 523 0.37 25.58 0.73
CA GLN A 523 -0.81 26.43 0.54
C GLN A 523 -2.12 25.64 0.74
N LYS A 524 -2.29 24.51 0.05
CA LYS A 524 -3.48 23.64 0.20
C LYS A 524 -3.66 23.19 1.64
N VAL A 525 -2.61 22.72 2.32
CA VAL A 525 -2.68 22.33 3.73
C VAL A 525 -2.97 23.52 4.65
N LYS A 526 -2.41 24.71 4.38
CA LYS A 526 -2.73 25.92 5.16
C LYS A 526 -4.23 26.27 5.04
N LYS A 527 -4.80 26.16 3.84
CA LYS A 527 -6.24 26.37 3.57
C LYS A 527 -7.10 25.34 4.34
N ILE A 528 -6.87 24.04 4.15
CA ILE A 528 -7.63 22.98 4.84
C ILE A 528 -7.63 23.19 6.34
N TYR A 529 -6.45 23.35 6.96
CA TYR A 529 -6.36 23.47 8.43
C TYR A 529 -7.00 24.76 8.95
N ALA A 530 -7.12 25.82 8.15
CA ALA A 530 -7.87 27.02 8.51
C ALA A 530 -9.38 26.78 8.42
N GLU A 531 -9.88 26.16 7.35
CA GLU A 531 -11.31 25.81 7.17
C GLU A 531 -11.83 24.80 8.22
N THR A 532 -10.95 23.91 8.67
CA THR A 532 -11.29 22.80 9.57
C THR A 532 -10.90 23.07 11.02
N LYS A 533 -9.60 23.14 11.33
CA LYS A 533 -9.12 23.35 12.71
C LYS A 533 -9.28 24.80 13.16
N GLY A 534 -9.22 25.76 12.24
CA GLY A 534 -9.34 27.20 12.54
C GLY A 534 -8.01 27.84 12.93
N VAL A 535 -8.10 28.97 13.62
CA VAL A 535 -6.96 29.78 14.08
C VAL A 535 -6.82 29.65 15.59
N GLN A 536 -5.60 29.54 16.11
CA GLN A 536 -5.35 29.65 17.55
C GLN A 536 -5.51 31.11 17.99
N LYS A 537 -6.39 31.36 18.94
CA LYS A 537 -6.48 32.63 19.67
C LYS A 537 -6.10 32.39 21.13
N TYR A 538 -5.38 33.34 21.72
CA TYR A 538 -5.25 33.38 23.18
C TYR A 538 -6.60 33.73 23.78
N VAL A 539 -7.00 32.99 24.81
CA VAL A 539 -8.20 33.27 25.59
C VAL A 539 -7.72 33.58 26.99
N ALA A 540 -7.98 34.79 27.47
CA ALA A 540 -7.82 35.11 28.89
C ALA A 540 -8.73 34.16 29.68
N SER A 541 -8.17 33.50 30.70
CA SER A 541 -8.96 32.71 31.64
C SER A 541 -9.83 33.66 32.45
N VAL A 542 -11.08 33.83 32.03
CA VAL A 542 -12.12 34.33 32.93
C VAL A 542 -12.50 33.16 33.83
N ASP A 543 -12.34 33.36 35.14
CA ASP A 543 -12.60 32.33 36.14
C ASP A 543 -13.99 31.74 35.96
N ALA A 544 -14.01 30.43 35.72
CA ALA A 544 -15.21 29.62 35.64
C ALA A 544 -14.94 28.42 36.54
N VAL A 545 -15.34 28.57 37.80
CA VAL A 545 -15.34 27.50 38.79
C VAL A 545 -16.25 26.39 38.27
N ASP A 546 -15.71 25.19 38.15
CA ASP A 546 -16.50 23.97 38.05
C ASP A 546 -16.73 23.39 39.46
N ASP A 547 -17.81 22.64 39.65
CA ASP A 547 -18.25 22.12 40.98
C ASP A 547 -17.25 21.15 41.66
N ASN A 548 -16.07 20.97 41.07
CA ASN A 548 -14.93 20.20 41.60
C ASN A 548 -13.86 21.07 42.29
N GLY A 549 -14.05 22.39 42.37
CA GLY A 549 -13.22 23.27 43.21
C GLY A 549 -11.81 23.56 42.68
N PHE A 550 -11.62 23.66 41.36
CA PHE A 550 -10.32 24.04 40.80
C PHE A 550 -10.08 25.55 40.77
N ILE A 551 -9.20 26.03 41.66
CA ILE A 551 -8.47 27.28 41.44
C ILE A 551 -7.30 27.00 40.50
N PHE A 552 -7.25 27.68 39.36
CA PHE A 552 -6.08 27.68 38.46
C PHE A 552 -5.27 28.96 38.64
N THR A 553 -3.95 28.84 38.66
CA THR A 553 -3.02 29.96 38.87
C THR A 553 -3.08 30.99 37.73
N PRO A 554 -3.16 32.30 38.01
CA PRO A 554 -3.08 33.35 37.00
C PRO A 554 -1.73 33.29 36.27
N GLY A 555 -1.75 33.17 34.93
CA GLY A 555 -0.55 33.26 34.10
C GLY A 555 -0.60 32.45 32.79
N ASP A 556 -1.22 31.27 32.80
CA ASP A 556 -1.23 30.37 31.63
C ASP A 556 -2.25 30.82 30.56
N GLN A 557 -1.80 31.62 29.59
CA GLN A 557 -2.60 32.03 28.44
C GLN A 557 -2.91 30.83 27.52
N ARG A 558 -4.02 30.13 27.80
CA ARG A 558 -4.40 28.95 27.01
C ARG A 558 -4.83 29.34 25.59
N ARG A 559 -4.11 28.82 24.59
CA ARG A 559 -4.51 28.92 23.18
C ARG A 559 -5.72 28.01 22.92
N LYS A 560 -6.80 28.55 22.37
CA LYS A 560 -7.95 27.78 21.86
C LYS A 560 -8.09 27.96 20.36
N TRP A 561 -8.55 26.92 19.68
CA TRP A 561 -8.87 26.95 18.26
C TRP A 561 -10.25 27.57 18.05
N VAL A 562 -10.36 28.50 17.09
CA VAL A 562 -11.60 29.24 16.79
C VAL A 562 -11.76 29.42 15.28
N GLY A 563 -13.00 29.39 14.78
CA GLY A 563 -13.35 29.76 13.41
C GLY A 563 -13.21 28.67 12.36
N GLY A 564 -12.86 27.44 12.75
CA GLY A 564 -12.89 26.26 11.88
C GLY A 564 -14.08 25.35 12.19
N SER A 565 -14.52 24.59 11.19
CA SER A 565 -15.66 23.65 11.30
C SER A 565 -15.48 22.53 12.35
N GLU A 566 -14.23 22.21 12.70
CA GLU A 566 -13.82 21.15 13.63
C GLU A 566 -13.23 21.71 14.95
N SER A 567 -13.14 23.05 15.12
CA SER A 567 -12.41 23.69 16.24
C SER A 567 -12.86 23.20 17.62
N TYR A 568 -14.16 22.99 17.84
CA TYR A 568 -14.71 22.51 19.12
C TYR A 568 -14.22 21.10 19.49
N MET A 569 -14.20 20.18 18.53
CA MET A 569 -13.69 18.82 18.71
C MET A 569 -12.21 18.83 19.08
N PHE A 570 -11.39 19.59 18.34
CA PHE A 570 -9.96 19.71 18.66
C PHE A 570 -9.71 20.35 20.03
N ASN A 571 -10.50 21.36 20.41
CA ASN A 571 -10.42 21.93 21.75
C ASN A 571 -10.73 20.88 22.83
N LYS A 572 -11.71 19.98 22.64
CA LYS A 572 -12.02 18.94 23.64
C LYS A 572 -10.95 17.87 23.72
N LEU A 573 -10.42 17.43 22.57
CA LEU A 573 -9.32 16.47 22.53
C LEU A 573 -8.06 17.06 23.19
N GLU A 574 -7.69 18.31 22.88
CA GLU A 574 -6.58 19.00 23.54
C GLU A 574 -6.86 19.32 25.03
N GLU A 575 -8.12 19.43 25.44
CA GLU A 575 -8.50 19.58 26.86
C GLU A 575 -8.22 18.30 27.66
N ILE A 576 -8.75 17.16 27.19
CA ILE A 576 -8.54 15.85 27.82
C ILE A 576 -7.06 15.46 27.76
N ALA A 577 -6.42 15.64 26.61
CA ALA A 577 -5.01 15.33 26.39
C ALA A 577 -4.04 16.35 27.01
N LEU A 578 -4.51 17.36 27.75
CA LEU A 578 -3.67 18.21 28.63
C LEU A 578 -4.03 18.10 30.11
N SER A 579 -5.11 17.40 30.48
CA SER A 579 -5.52 17.28 31.88
C SER A 579 -4.45 16.56 32.73
N ARG A 580 -4.37 16.90 34.04
CA ARG A 580 -3.38 16.32 34.97
C ARG A 580 -3.43 14.78 35.04
N LYS A 581 -4.60 14.19 34.80
CA LYS A 581 -4.87 12.74 34.80
C LYS A 581 -5.77 12.42 33.59
N PRO A 582 -5.23 12.28 32.37
CA PRO A 582 -6.05 12.04 31.17
C PRO A 582 -6.86 10.75 31.30
N ASN A 583 -8.17 10.88 31.06
CA ASN A 583 -9.16 9.81 31.17
C ASN A 583 -10.12 9.85 29.97
N THR A 584 -10.71 8.71 29.62
CA THR A 584 -11.74 8.64 28.59
C THR A 584 -13.07 9.26 29.08
N PRO A 585 -13.86 9.92 28.22
CA PRO A 585 -15.08 10.61 28.67
C PRO A 585 -16.22 9.71 29.14
N ALA A 586 -16.28 8.44 28.70
CA ALA A 586 -17.38 7.53 28.99
C ALA A 586 -17.13 6.63 30.19
N LEU A 587 -16.02 5.87 30.21
CA LEU A 587 -15.70 4.92 31.28
C LEU A 587 -14.59 5.41 32.25
N GLY A 588 -13.96 6.57 31.99
CA GLY A 588 -12.93 7.13 32.86
C GLY A 588 -11.59 6.37 32.85
N CYS A 589 -11.35 5.53 31.84
CA CYS A 589 -10.12 4.76 31.64
C CYS A 589 -8.92 5.69 31.48
N ARG A 590 -7.81 5.47 32.20
CA ARG A 590 -6.65 6.39 32.25
C ARG A 590 -5.46 5.99 31.37
N ILE A 591 -4.84 6.98 30.71
CA ILE A 591 -3.65 6.81 29.86
C ILE A 591 -2.44 6.28 30.64
N SER A 592 -1.59 5.45 29.99
CA SER A 592 -0.25 5.01 30.44
C SER A 592 0.49 6.08 31.27
N ARG A 593 0.99 5.71 32.47
CA ARG A 593 1.61 6.67 33.41
C ARG A 593 2.82 7.39 32.79
N ALA A 594 3.55 6.72 31.91
CA ALA A 594 4.64 7.28 31.12
C ALA A 594 4.20 8.32 30.05
N LEU A 595 2.90 8.55 29.88
CA LEU A 595 2.29 9.56 28.99
C LEU A 595 1.35 10.52 29.75
N GLU A 596 1.31 10.46 31.08
CA GLU A 596 0.66 11.49 31.91
C GLU A 596 1.54 12.76 31.87
N PRO A 597 0.97 13.99 31.88
CA PRO A 597 1.74 15.21 31.66
C PRO A 597 2.81 15.43 32.74
N LYS A 598 2.63 14.89 33.95
CA LYS A 598 3.65 14.91 35.01
C LYS A 598 4.95 14.17 34.64
N ALA A 599 4.93 13.28 33.65
CA ALA A 599 6.07 12.47 33.24
C ALA A 599 6.73 12.91 31.92
N VAL A 600 6.02 13.68 31.07
CA VAL A 600 6.48 14.06 29.72
C VAL A 600 6.23 15.53 29.36
N ASP A 601 5.66 16.31 30.27
CA ASP A 601 5.24 17.69 30.08
C ASP A 601 4.35 17.89 28.84
N SER A 602 4.87 18.62 27.84
CA SER A 602 4.22 18.93 26.57
C SER A 602 4.59 17.96 25.43
N ASN A 603 5.51 17.02 25.67
CA ASN A 603 5.91 16.04 24.68
C ASN A 603 4.80 15.01 24.39
N PHE A 604 4.90 14.36 23.23
CA PHE A 604 3.97 13.29 22.79
C PHE A 604 2.49 13.70 22.71
N MET A 605 2.18 15.01 22.58
CA MET A 605 0.80 15.50 22.49
C MET A 605 -0.01 14.84 21.36
N THR A 606 0.61 14.52 20.22
CA THR A 606 -0.04 13.77 19.13
C THR A 606 -0.45 12.36 19.56
N SER A 607 0.44 11.64 20.25
CA SER A 607 0.14 10.31 20.79
C SER A 607 -0.96 10.35 21.86
N ARG A 608 -1.02 11.42 22.67
CA ARG A 608 -2.06 11.62 23.69
C ARG A 608 -3.42 11.95 23.06
N ILE A 609 -3.48 12.81 22.04
CA ILE A 609 -4.72 13.07 21.27
C ILE A 609 -5.23 11.79 20.61
N ASN A 610 -4.34 11.05 19.92
CA ASN A 610 -4.67 9.76 19.31
C ASN A 610 -5.24 8.77 20.34
N TRP A 611 -4.59 8.65 21.51
CA TRP A 611 -5.05 7.80 22.60
C TRP A 611 -6.45 8.16 23.10
N VAL A 612 -6.84 9.45 23.17
CA VAL A 612 -8.19 9.84 23.63
C VAL A 612 -9.27 9.28 22.69
N VAL A 613 -9.07 9.37 21.37
CA VAL A 613 -10.03 8.86 20.38
C VAL A 613 -10.06 7.33 20.40
N GLN A 614 -8.90 6.68 20.24
CA GLN A 614 -8.79 5.23 20.16
C GLN A 614 -9.23 4.53 21.45
N SER A 615 -8.87 5.05 22.62
CA SER A 615 -9.30 4.48 23.91
C SER A 615 -10.79 4.69 24.16
N SER A 616 -11.42 5.71 23.57
CA SER A 616 -12.88 5.88 23.63
C SER A 616 -13.63 4.93 22.69
N ALA A 617 -13.02 4.52 21.57
CA ALA A 617 -13.54 3.44 20.72
C ALA A 617 -13.45 2.08 21.42
N VAL A 618 -12.37 1.83 22.17
CA VAL A 618 -12.23 0.63 23.02
C VAL A 618 -13.28 0.61 24.15
N ASP A 619 -13.56 1.75 24.79
CA ASP A 619 -14.65 1.87 25.77
C ASP A 619 -16.02 1.49 25.16
N PHE A 620 -16.27 1.86 23.90
CA PHE A 620 -17.48 1.54 23.17
C PHE A 620 -17.57 0.05 22.83
N LEU A 621 -16.46 -0.58 22.40
CA LEU A 621 -16.38 -2.02 22.21
C LEU A 621 -16.67 -2.79 23.52
N HIS A 622 -16.09 -2.37 24.65
CA HIS A 622 -16.37 -3.01 25.94
C HIS A 622 -17.85 -2.94 26.34
N LEU A 623 -18.50 -1.79 26.12
CA LEU A 623 -19.95 -1.64 26.34
C LEU A 623 -20.75 -2.57 25.44
N MET A 624 -20.43 -2.63 24.13
CA MET A 624 -21.11 -3.56 23.22
C MET A 624 -20.99 -5.02 23.65
N LEU A 625 -19.78 -5.47 24.02
CA LEU A 625 -19.54 -6.85 24.44
C LEU A 625 -20.31 -7.20 25.72
N VAL A 626 -20.33 -6.30 26.70
CA VAL A 626 -21.06 -6.51 27.97
C VAL A 626 -22.57 -6.49 27.75
N CYS A 627 -23.09 -5.57 26.94
CA CYS A 627 -24.51 -5.52 26.57
C CYS A 627 -24.93 -6.80 25.82
N MET A 628 -24.20 -7.24 24.80
CA MET A 628 -24.51 -8.48 24.08
C MET A 628 -24.45 -9.71 24.98
N LYS A 629 -23.44 -9.80 25.87
CA LYS A 629 -23.35 -10.90 26.84
C LYS A 629 -24.52 -10.91 27.83
N TRP A 630 -24.97 -9.74 28.27
CA TRP A 630 -26.17 -9.62 29.11
C TRP A 630 -27.43 -10.04 28.36
N LEU A 631 -27.66 -9.51 27.16
CA LEU A 631 -28.81 -9.88 26.31
C LEU A 631 -28.81 -11.39 25.99
N PHE A 632 -27.65 -11.98 25.72
CA PHE A 632 -27.56 -13.42 25.45
C PHE A 632 -27.97 -14.26 26.66
N LYS A 633 -27.61 -13.84 27.88
CA LYS A 633 -28.03 -14.49 29.11
C LYS A 633 -29.52 -14.28 29.40
N GLU A 634 -30.02 -13.05 29.29
CA GLU A 634 -31.40 -12.68 29.62
C GLU A 634 -32.42 -13.33 28.68
N PHE A 635 -32.12 -13.35 27.38
CA PHE A 635 -33.00 -13.89 26.35
C PHE A 635 -32.70 -15.35 25.97
N ASN A 636 -31.80 -16.01 26.70
CA ASN A 636 -31.33 -17.38 26.47
C ASN A 636 -30.96 -17.63 24.99
N ILE A 637 -30.12 -16.74 24.44
CA ILE A 637 -29.61 -16.83 23.06
C ILE A 637 -28.30 -17.64 23.10
N GLN A 638 -28.25 -18.75 22.35
CA GLN A 638 -27.08 -19.61 22.29
C GLN A 638 -26.01 -19.03 21.36
N GLY A 639 -25.17 -18.14 21.89
CA GLY A 639 -24.02 -17.59 21.18
C GLY A 639 -22.86 -17.19 22.08
N ARG A 640 -21.72 -16.86 21.46
CA ARG A 640 -20.50 -16.36 22.11
C ARG A 640 -19.83 -15.28 21.28
N PHE A 641 -19.01 -14.44 21.91
CA PHE A 641 -18.09 -13.58 21.17
C PHE A 641 -17.12 -14.43 20.32
N SER A 642 -16.88 -14.01 19.08
CA SER A 642 -15.96 -14.69 18.16
C SER A 642 -14.73 -13.84 17.88
N ILE A 643 -14.91 -12.64 17.33
CA ILE A 643 -13.82 -11.70 17.04
C ILE A 643 -14.33 -10.26 16.91
N SER A 644 -13.45 -9.30 17.17
CA SER A 644 -13.60 -7.91 16.74
C SER A 644 -12.37 -7.52 15.92
N ILE A 645 -12.58 -6.84 14.79
CA ILE A 645 -11.53 -6.40 13.88
C ILE A 645 -11.84 -4.95 13.49
N HIS A 646 -10.98 -4.01 13.89
CA HIS A 646 -11.25 -2.58 13.74
C HIS A 646 -12.60 -2.19 14.37
N ASP A 647 -13.54 -1.71 13.57
CA ASP A 647 -14.87 -1.27 13.98
C ASP A 647 -15.93 -2.40 13.83
N GLU A 648 -15.54 -3.60 13.37
CA GLU A 648 -16.42 -4.76 13.26
C GLU A 648 -16.47 -5.59 14.56
N VAL A 649 -17.66 -6.12 14.88
CA VAL A 649 -17.87 -7.08 15.98
C VAL A 649 -18.67 -8.28 15.48
N ARG A 650 -18.12 -9.50 15.63
CA ARG A 650 -18.70 -10.76 15.16
C ARG A 650 -18.89 -11.74 16.32
N TYR A 651 -20.07 -12.36 16.38
CA TYR A 651 -20.47 -13.38 17.35
C TYR A 651 -20.73 -14.71 16.63
N LEU A 652 -20.40 -15.83 17.27
CA LEU A 652 -20.77 -17.16 16.77
C LEU A 652 -22.04 -17.59 17.51
N VAL A 653 -23.13 -17.81 16.76
CA VAL A 653 -24.49 -18.03 17.29
C VAL A 653 -25.08 -19.28 16.66
N LYS A 654 -25.86 -20.05 17.42
CA LYS A 654 -26.59 -21.20 16.90
C LYS A 654 -27.64 -20.77 15.86
N SER A 655 -27.86 -21.61 14.85
CA SER A 655 -28.66 -21.24 13.67
C SER A 655 -30.11 -20.88 13.98
N GLU A 656 -30.69 -21.41 15.06
CA GLU A 656 -32.03 -21.08 15.53
C GLU A 656 -32.14 -19.65 16.06
N ASP A 657 -31.11 -19.16 16.77
CA ASP A 657 -31.09 -17.85 17.40
C ASP A 657 -30.50 -16.72 16.54
N ARG A 658 -30.00 -17.03 15.33
CA ARG A 658 -29.24 -16.06 14.50
C ARG A 658 -29.94 -14.71 14.30
N TYR A 659 -31.27 -14.70 14.12
CA TYR A 659 -32.06 -13.47 13.98
C TYR A 659 -32.35 -12.76 15.32
N ARG A 660 -32.46 -13.53 16.42
CA ARG A 660 -32.62 -12.99 17.78
C ARG A 660 -31.33 -12.31 18.24
N ALA A 661 -30.17 -12.88 17.91
CA ALA A 661 -28.87 -12.26 18.10
C ALA A 661 -28.66 -11.01 17.22
N ALA A 662 -29.16 -11.01 15.98
CA ALA A 662 -29.09 -9.83 15.11
C ALA A 662 -29.92 -8.65 15.70
N LEU A 663 -31.10 -8.94 16.26
CA LEU A 663 -31.89 -7.95 16.99
C LEU A 663 -31.18 -7.47 18.26
N ALA A 664 -30.61 -8.39 19.05
CA ALA A 664 -29.83 -8.06 20.25
C ALA A 664 -28.63 -7.15 19.94
N LEU A 665 -27.99 -7.33 18.77
CA LEU A 665 -26.88 -6.49 18.32
C LEU A 665 -27.34 -5.08 17.93
N GLN A 666 -28.48 -4.94 17.24
CA GLN A 666 -29.10 -3.65 16.96
C GLN A 666 -29.45 -2.89 18.26
N ILE A 667 -30.10 -3.57 19.22
CA ILE A 667 -30.42 -3.01 20.55
C ILE A 667 -29.15 -2.62 21.30
N THR A 668 -28.10 -3.45 21.24
CA THR A 668 -26.80 -3.16 21.86
C THR A 668 -26.18 -1.86 21.36
N ASN A 669 -26.21 -1.61 20.04
CA ASN A 669 -25.67 -0.37 19.48
C ASN A 669 -26.47 0.86 19.92
N LEU A 670 -27.81 0.75 19.95
CA LEU A 670 -28.69 1.78 20.50
C LEU A 670 -28.34 2.08 21.97
N LEU A 671 -28.33 1.07 22.85
CA LEU A 671 -28.00 1.22 24.27
C LEU A 671 -26.60 1.81 24.48
N THR A 672 -25.61 1.33 23.72
CA THR A 672 -24.23 1.83 23.80
C THR A 672 -24.15 3.30 23.38
N ARG A 673 -24.75 3.67 22.25
CA ARG A 673 -24.73 5.05 21.75
C ARG A 673 -25.49 6.00 22.69
N SER A 674 -26.63 5.58 23.24
CA SER A 674 -27.40 6.33 24.26
C SER A 674 -26.64 6.49 25.58
N PHE A 675 -25.89 5.49 26.03
CA PHE A 675 -25.03 5.61 27.21
C PHE A 675 -23.92 6.66 26.98
N PHE A 676 -23.29 6.67 25.80
CA PHE A 676 -22.27 7.67 25.45
C PHE A 676 -22.84 9.10 25.38
N THR A 677 -24.00 9.31 24.75
CA THR A 677 -24.62 10.65 24.72
C THR A 677 -25.01 11.12 26.12
N SER A 678 -25.62 10.24 26.92
CA SER A 678 -25.99 10.53 28.31
C SER A 678 -24.78 10.90 29.18
N LYS A 679 -23.69 10.11 29.15
CA LYS A 679 -22.42 10.46 29.86
C LYS A 679 -21.79 11.77 29.39
N LEU A 680 -22.07 12.18 28.15
CA LEU A 680 -21.61 13.46 27.62
C LEU A 680 -22.59 14.62 27.91
N GLY A 681 -23.74 14.36 28.53
CA GLY A 681 -24.71 15.38 28.97
C GLY A 681 -25.77 15.73 27.92
N MET A 682 -26.12 14.78 27.05
CA MET A 682 -27.19 14.91 26.05
C MET A 682 -28.20 13.78 26.25
N GLN A 683 -29.49 14.12 26.23
CA GLN A 683 -30.55 13.15 26.52
C GLN A 683 -31.04 12.41 25.26
N ASP A 684 -30.84 12.97 24.07
CA ASP A 684 -31.30 12.37 22.81
C ASP A 684 -30.16 11.75 21.99
N LEU A 685 -30.53 10.80 21.13
CA LEU A 685 -29.68 10.17 20.13
C LEU A 685 -30.37 10.26 18.74
N PRO A 686 -29.69 10.69 17.67
CA PRO A 686 -30.29 10.71 16.34
C PRO A 686 -30.63 9.31 15.83
N GLN A 687 -31.80 9.14 15.20
CA GLN A 687 -32.22 7.87 14.59
C GLN A 687 -31.21 7.34 13.56
N SER A 688 -30.53 8.22 12.81
CA SER A 688 -29.52 7.82 11.81
C SER A 688 -28.30 7.09 12.39
N VAL A 689 -28.12 7.14 13.71
CA VAL A 689 -27.07 6.39 14.43
C VAL A 689 -27.63 5.41 15.45
N ALA A 690 -28.94 5.33 15.67
CA ALA A 690 -29.54 4.37 16.60
C ALA A 690 -29.25 2.91 16.19
N PHE A 691 -29.32 2.62 14.89
CA PHE A 691 -29.19 1.28 14.32
C PHE A 691 -28.00 1.18 13.37
N PHE A 692 -27.51 -0.05 13.17
CA PHE A 692 -26.58 -0.38 12.10
C PHE A 692 -27.27 -0.30 10.74
N SER A 693 -26.49 0.05 9.72
CA SER A 693 -26.89 0.00 8.31
C SER A 693 -27.38 -1.40 7.91
N SER A 694 -26.66 -2.44 8.34
CA SER A 694 -27.08 -3.85 8.28
C SER A 694 -26.42 -4.65 9.41
N VAL A 695 -27.03 -5.78 9.79
CA VAL A 695 -26.37 -6.86 10.52
C VAL A 695 -26.24 -8.05 9.57
N ASP A 696 -25.01 -8.53 9.43
CA ASP A 696 -24.68 -9.67 8.59
C ASP A 696 -24.92 -10.99 9.36
N VAL A 697 -25.47 -11.97 8.65
CA VAL A 697 -25.67 -13.35 9.11
C VAL A 697 -25.08 -14.28 8.05
N ASP A 698 -24.01 -15.00 8.38
CA ASP A 698 -23.25 -15.81 7.42
C ASP A 698 -22.68 -17.08 8.06
N THR A 699 -22.30 -18.06 7.24
CA THR A 699 -21.54 -19.24 7.69
C THR A 699 -20.02 -19.04 7.58
N VAL A 700 -19.57 -18.01 6.88
CA VAL A 700 -18.14 -17.70 6.66
C VAL A 700 -17.84 -16.23 6.98
N LEU A 701 -16.63 -15.94 7.49
CA LEU A 701 -16.15 -14.57 7.60
C LEU A 701 -15.68 -14.06 6.23
N ARG A 702 -16.41 -13.09 5.67
CA ARG A 702 -16.07 -12.33 4.46
C ARG A 702 -16.49 -10.88 4.62
N LYS A 703 -15.92 -9.99 3.80
CA LYS A 703 -16.10 -8.53 3.90
C LYS A 703 -17.57 -8.10 3.71
N GLU A 704 -18.27 -8.71 2.77
CA GLU A 704 -19.68 -8.47 2.46
C GLU A 704 -20.31 -9.83 2.17
N VAL A 705 -21.49 -10.13 2.74
CA VAL A 705 -22.13 -11.46 2.68
C VAL A 705 -22.47 -11.96 1.26
N HIS A 706 -22.61 -11.03 0.32
CA HIS A 706 -22.90 -11.32 -1.09
C HIS A 706 -21.63 -11.53 -1.93
N MET A 707 -20.43 -11.24 -1.38
CA MET A 707 -19.17 -11.48 -2.09
C MET A 707 -18.84 -12.97 -2.11
N ASP A 708 -18.64 -13.51 -3.31
CA ASP A 708 -18.24 -14.90 -3.53
C ASP A 708 -16.72 -15.13 -3.34
N SER A 709 -15.97 -14.08 -2.98
CA SER A 709 -14.53 -14.13 -2.67
C SER A 709 -13.68 -14.85 -3.73
N VAL A 710 -13.95 -14.57 -5.01
CA VAL A 710 -13.15 -15.04 -6.14
C VAL A 710 -11.76 -14.41 -6.09
N THR A 711 -10.73 -15.26 -6.08
CA THR A 711 -9.30 -14.86 -6.06
C THR A 711 -8.53 -15.76 -7.04
N PRO A 712 -7.27 -15.42 -7.45
CA PRO A 712 -6.47 -16.34 -8.25
C PRO A 712 -6.28 -17.73 -7.61
N SER A 713 -6.29 -17.84 -6.27
CA SER A 713 -6.21 -19.12 -5.56
C SER A 713 -7.57 -19.77 -5.27
N ASN A 714 -8.68 -19.07 -5.57
CA ASN A 714 -10.04 -19.58 -5.49
C ASN A 714 -10.83 -19.08 -6.72
N PRO A 715 -10.51 -19.58 -7.93
CA PRO A 715 -11.06 -19.05 -9.18
C PRO A 715 -12.56 -19.34 -9.36
N HIS A 716 -13.11 -20.30 -8.61
CA HIS A 716 -14.52 -20.68 -8.64
C HIS A 716 -15.37 -20.03 -7.53
N GLY A 717 -14.76 -19.23 -6.65
CA GLY A 717 -15.45 -18.62 -5.52
C GLY A 717 -15.92 -19.61 -4.45
N LEU A 718 -16.53 -19.10 -3.39
CA LEU A 718 -17.00 -19.89 -2.25
C LEU A 718 -18.22 -20.76 -2.62
N ALA A 719 -19.13 -20.24 -3.45
CA ALA A 719 -20.36 -20.92 -3.85
C ALA A 719 -20.10 -22.16 -4.70
N LYS A 720 -19.28 -22.05 -5.77
CA LYS A 720 -18.98 -23.19 -6.65
C LYS A 720 -17.76 -23.99 -6.19
N GLY A 721 -16.73 -23.34 -5.64
CA GLY A 721 -15.49 -24.03 -5.23
C GLY A 721 -15.61 -24.79 -3.89
N TYR A 722 -16.39 -24.25 -2.96
CA TYR A 722 -16.51 -24.75 -1.58
C TYR A 722 -17.94 -25.14 -1.18
N GLY A 723 -18.94 -24.91 -2.04
CA GLY A 723 -20.35 -25.23 -1.75
C GLY A 723 -21.02 -24.29 -0.74
N ILE A 724 -20.44 -23.11 -0.49
CA ILE A 724 -20.87 -22.19 0.56
C ILE A 724 -21.78 -21.11 -0.01
N PRO A 725 -23.08 -21.03 0.38
CA PRO A 725 -24.00 -20.05 -0.15
C PRO A 725 -23.65 -18.61 0.28
N GLN A 726 -24.30 -17.62 -0.32
CA GLN A 726 -24.24 -16.23 0.15
C GLN A 726 -24.97 -16.09 1.50
N GLY A 727 -24.49 -15.18 2.35
CA GLY A 727 -25.15 -14.83 3.61
C GLY A 727 -26.26 -13.79 3.43
N GLU A 728 -26.87 -13.37 4.54
CA GLU A 728 -27.91 -12.35 4.59
C GLU A 728 -27.39 -11.10 5.28
N ALA A 729 -27.58 -9.91 4.67
CA ALA A 729 -27.35 -8.63 5.32
C ALA A 729 -28.73 -8.02 5.61
N LEU A 730 -29.05 -7.82 6.88
CA LEU A 730 -30.41 -7.50 7.32
C LEU A 730 -30.47 -6.13 7.98
N ASP A 731 -31.38 -5.27 7.50
CA ASP A 731 -31.71 -4.02 8.18
C ASP A 731 -32.61 -4.27 9.42
N ILE A 732 -32.81 -3.25 10.25
CA ILE A 732 -33.63 -3.35 11.47
C ILE A 732 -35.09 -3.78 11.18
N PHE A 733 -35.68 -3.35 10.07
CA PHE A 733 -37.07 -3.67 9.72
C PHE A 733 -37.20 -5.13 9.25
N GLN A 734 -36.25 -5.61 8.46
CA GLN A 734 -36.15 -7.00 8.03
C GLN A 734 -35.90 -7.94 9.21
N ILE A 735 -35.04 -7.55 10.17
CA ILE A 735 -34.84 -8.29 11.42
C ILE A 735 -36.16 -8.40 12.20
N LEU A 736 -36.86 -7.27 12.41
CA LEU A 736 -38.14 -7.25 13.13
C LEU A 736 -39.22 -8.11 12.45
N GLN A 737 -39.27 -8.15 11.12
CA GLN A 737 -40.15 -9.05 10.38
C GLN A 737 -39.78 -10.52 10.60
N LYS A 738 -38.49 -10.88 10.51
CA LYS A 738 -38.02 -12.26 10.71
C LYS A 738 -38.19 -12.76 12.16
N THR A 739 -38.02 -11.88 13.15
CA THR A 739 -38.28 -12.20 14.57
C THR A 739 -39.75 -12.07 14.96
N LYS A 740 -40.60 -11.54 14.07
CA LYS A 740 -42.01 -11.16 14.33
C LYS A 740 -42.18 -10.23 15.54
N GLY A 741 -41.18 -9.37 15.79
CA GLY A 741 -41.11 -8.57 17.01
C GLY A 741 -41.12 -9.44 18.26
N ASP A 742 -40.20 -10.43 18.32
CA ASP A 742 -40.13 -11.48 19.35
C ASP A 742 -40.53 -10.99 20.75
N LYS A 743 -41.76 -11.33 21.17
CA LYS A 743 -42.46 -10.80 22.36
C LYS A 743 -41.68 -10.96 23.67
N ILE A 744 -40.65 -11.78 23.67
CA ILE A 744 -39.76 -11.93 24.81
C ILE A 744 -39.03 -10.59 25.09
N PHE A 745 -38.67 -9.82 24.06
CA PHE A 745 -38.05 -8.49 24.20
C PHE A 745 -39.01 -7.40 24.70
N ASP A 746 -40.34 -7.60 24.66
CA ASP A 746 -41.32 -6.65 25.23
C ASP A 746 -41.11 -6.45 26.74
N LYS A 747 -40.45 -7.39 27.42
CA LYS A 747 -40.02 -7.23 28.82
C LYS A 747 -39.17 -5.98 29.07
N LEU A 748 -38.38 -5.53 28.09
CA LEU A 748 -37.55 -4.32 28.19
C LEU A 748 -38.36 -3.02 28.29
N ASN A 749 -39.65 -3.04 27.90
CA ASN A 749 -40.54 -1.87 28.07
C ASN A 749 -41.17 -1.80 29.48
N ASN A 750 -41.02 -2.85 30.30
CA ASN A 750 -41.60 -2.98 31.64
C ASN A 750 -40.53 -2.97 32.76
N SER A 751 -39.28 -2.59 32.44
CA SER A 751 -38.11 -2.60 33.35
C SER A 751 -37.32 -1.30 33.25
#